data_AF-A0A7C5VWD1-F1
#
_entry.id   AF-A0A7C5VWD1-F1
#
_cell.length_a   1.000
_cell.length_b   1.000
_cell.length_c   1.000
_cell.angle_alpha   90.00
_cell.angle_beta   90.00
_cell.angle_gamma   90.00
#
_symmetry.space_group_name_H-M   'P 1'
#
loop_
_entity.id
_entity.type
_entity.pdbx_description
1 polymer ?
#
loop_
_entity_poly.entity_id
_entity_poly.type
_entity_poly.pdbx_seq_one_letter_code
_entity_poly.pdbx_strand_id
1 'polypeptide(L)'
;GELIEFPILSNLREGLSPLEYFISTHGGRKGLADTALKTAKAGYLTRKLVDTSQDVIIKHEDCGTKKYITMSALAHGGEILRSLWQRIFGRTSAEDIRSPETGEIIVRKGEIIDKAKAKLIEELGIETVRVRSPMTCELEEGICQKCYGWDLSMWKPVTIGEAVGIIAAQSIGEPGTQLTMRTFHYGGIGAISERGDIIINHDGIVKYEDVRFVEIKISKDEMDKIGLEKSDLIDGSKILRVISRAGFLNIVSDKGRILERYELKYGAAILKREGERVKAGQKVAVWNPYANLILTHASGTIKFQDIIPGVTVVEKRDEITGKIVRTIIEPISASQSLRPAIVVEKEDRTKVVYPLPVKATISVEEGEYVRAGDEIARVEIGFAKTKDITTGLPKADEFFEARNPKDAAVVSEISGRVVKIDYLKGGKKKVTIRAEGRARGVAEKEYVIPKNRHVIVVQGDFVNAGEAITDGTPNPKVLLRIRGIDYASMFLLNEIQKIYSSQGIDVNDKHFEIIIRQMTRRVRIKDPGDTSFVAGEIVDRFTLSRVNDQMKEQGKKPATYEYMILGVTRAALYSDSWIAAASFQETPKILVMSAIEGKVDHFRGIKENIIVGKLIPAGTTFPAYRNTSIEIQRAEPTDEVIEREIKKEY
;
A
#
# COMPACT_ATOMS: atom_id res chain seq x y z
N GLY A 1 -5.07 -24.17 7.26
CA GLY A 1 -5.51 -23.75 5.93
C GLY A 1 -4.46 -24.18 4.93
N GLU A 2 -3.92 -25.37 5.14
CA GLU A 2 -3.08 -26.03 4.15
C GLU A 2 -4.04 -26.81 3.27
N LEU A 3 -3.70 -26.92 1.98
CA LEU A 3 -4.53 -27.65 1.03
C LEU A 3 -4.51 -29.13 1.40
N ILE A 4 -5.67 -29.76 1.31
CA ILE A 4 -5.81 -31.20 1.52
C ILE A 4 -5.38 -31.89 0.23
N GLU A 5 -4.54 -32.92 0.33
CA GLU A 5 -3.98 -33.64 -0.83
C GLU A 5 -5.03 -34.34 -1.67
N PHE A 6 -6.18 -34.71 -1.08
CA PHE A 6 -7.30 -35.34 -1.76
C PHE A 6 -8.26 -34.26 -2.31
N PRO A 7 -8.31 -34.06 -3.64
CA PRO A 7 -9.25 -33.12 -4.24
C PRO A 7 -10.67 -33.68 -4.27
N ILE A 8 -11.65 -32.78 -4.37
CA ILE A 8 -13.03 -33.14 -4.72
C ILE A 8 -13.10 -33.22 -6.23
N LEU A 9 -13.42 -34.40 -6.77
CA LEU A 9 -13.47 -34.65 -8.21
C LEU A 9 -14.88 -34.40 -8.76
N SER A 10 -15.89 -34.68 -7.94
CA SER A 10 -17.30 -34.55 -8.31
C SER A 10 -17.80 -33.10 -8.22
N ASN A 11 -18.78 -32.73 -9.04
CA ASN A 11 -19.45 -31.43 -8.94
C ASN A 11 -20.84 -31.55 -8.27
N LEU A 12 -21.45 -30.41 -7.90
CA LEU A 12 -22.74 -30.40 -7.19
C LEU A 12 -23.90 -31.01 -8.01
N ARG A 13 -23.79 -31.06 -9.34
CA ARG A 13 -24.81 -31.69 -10.20
C ARG A 13 -24.68 -33.22 -10.18
N GLU A 14 -23.45 -33.72 -10.18
CA GLU A 14 -23.15 -35.15 -10.08
C GLU A 14 -23.37 -35.70 -8.67
N GLY A 15 -23.28 -34.82 -7.66
CA GLY A 15 -23.36 -35.17 -6.26
C GLY A 15 -21.98 -35.48 -5.69
N LEU A 16 -21.82 -35.25 -4.38
CA LEU A 16 -20.56 -35.50 -3.67
C LEU A 16 -20.64 -36.85 -2.97
N SER A 17 -19.56 -37.64 -3.04
CA SER A 17 -19.43 -38.83 -2.19
C SER A 17 -19.39 -38.45 -0.69
N PRO A 18 -19.72 -39.37 0.24
CA PRO A 18 -19.66 -39.07 1.67
C PRO A 18 -18.30 -38.55 2.14
N LEU A 19 -17.20 -39.05 1.55
CA LEU A 19 -15.85 -38.60 1.87
C LEU A 19 -15.57 -37.19 1.35
N GLU A 20 -15.91 -36.88 0.10
CA GLU A 20 -15.77 -35.54 -0.47
C GLU A 20 -16.61 -34.52 0.30
N TYR A 21 -17.84 -34.88 0.66
CA TYR A 21 -18.70 -34.05 1.51
C TYR A 21 -18.05 -33.82 2.88
N PHE A 22 -17.57 -34.87 3.56
CA PHE A 22 -16.91 -34.75 4.86
C PHE A 22 -15.65 -33.87 4.80
N ILE A 23 -14.83 -33.99 3.76
CA ILE A 23 -13.67 -33.12 3.51
C ILE A 23 -14.12 -31.66 3.37
N SER A 24 -15.17 -31.40 2.58
CA SER A 24 -15.71 -30.05 2.39
C SER A 24 -16.23 -29.41 3.69
N THR A 25 -16.77 -30.22 4.62
CA THR A 25 -17.32 -29.71 5.89
C THR A 25 -16.26 -29.06 6.78
N HIS A 26 -14.99 -29.47 6.69
CA HIS A 26 -13.91 -28.86 7.48
C HIS A 26 -13.68 -27.41 7.06
N GLY A 27 -13.65 -27.14 5.75
CA GLY A 27 -13.56 -25.80 5.19
C GLY A 27 -14.80 -24.96 5.56
N GLY A 28 -16.00 -25.51 5.36
CA GLY A 28 -17.26 -24.84 5.69
C GLY A 28 -17.39 -24.48 7.17
N ARG A 29 -17.09 -25.42 8.09
CA ARG A 29 -17.15 -25.19 9.54
C ARG A 29 -16.14 -24.14 9.99
N LYS A 30 -14.91 -24.20 9.46
CA LYS A 30 -13.89 -23.19 9.75
C LYS A 30 -14.35 -21.81 9.26
N GLY A 31 -14.90 -21.73 8.04
CA GLY A 31 -15.46 -20.49 7.48
C GLY A 31 -16.53 -19.87 8.38
N LEU A 32 -17.51 -20.67 8.84
CA LEU A 32 -18.56 -20.21 9.75
C LEU A 32 -18.00 -19.70 11.09
N ALA A 33 -17.08 -20.44 11.69
CA ALA A 33 -16.46 -20.05 12.96
C ALA A 33 -15.63 -18.76 12.82
N ASP A 34 -14.85 -18.65 11.74
CA ASP A 34 -14.07 -17.44 11.44
C ASP A 34 -14.99 -16.24 11.22
N THR A 35 -16.10 -16.39 10.49
CA THR A 35 -17.08 -15.31 10.29
C THR A 35 -17.65 -14.84 11.63
N ALA A 36 -18.09 -15.76 12.50
CA ALA A 36 -18.64 -15.42 13.81
C ALA A 36 -17.62 -14.67 14.69
N LEU A 37 -16.36 -15.11 14.71
CA LEU A 37 -15.31 -14.51 15.56
C LEU A 37 -14.74 -13.20 14.98
N LYS A 38 -14.56 -13.12 13.66
CA LYS A 38 -13.93 -11.94 13.02
C LYS A 38 -14.88 -10.77 12.92
N THR A 39 -16.19 -11.00 12.80
CA THR A 39 -17.22 -9.94 12.77
C THR A 39 -17.16 -9.08 14.04
N ALA A 40 -17.00 -9.70 15.22
CA ALA A 40 -16.85 -8.97 16.48
C ALA A 40 -15.61 -8.05 16.49
N LYS A 41 -14.49 -8.49 15.90
CA LYS A 41 -13.28 -7.68 15.79
C LYS A 41 -13.46 -6.49 14.83
N ALA A 42 -14.15 -6.70 13.72
CA ALA A 42 -14.46 -5.64 12.76
C ALA A 42 -15.40 -4.59 13.36
N GLY A 43 -16.49 -5.01 14.00
CA GLY A 43 -17.40 -4.11 14.71
C GLY A 43 -16.70 -3.33 15.83
N TYR A 44 -15.78 -3.99 16.55
CA TYR A 44 -14.96 -3.31 17.54
C TYR A 44 -14.01 -2.26 16.92
N LEU A 45 -13.43 -2.53 15.75
CA LEU A 45 -12.66 -1.53 15.00
C LEU A 45 -13.53 -0.32 14.62
N THR A 46 -14.74 -0.53 14.13
CA THR A 46 -15.69 0.56 13.83
C THR A 46 -15.95 1.44 15.05
N ARG A 47 -16.17 0.83 16.21
CA ARG A 47 -16.32 1.55 17.48
C ARG A 47 -15.08 2.41 17.78
N LYS A 48 -13.87 1.83 17.70
CA LYS A 48 -12.60 2.57 17.90
C LYS A 48 -12.46 3.77 16.94
N LEU A 49 -12.83 3.59 15.68
CA LEU A 49 -12.78 4.65 14.67
C LEU A 49 -13.74 5.79 15.03
N VAL A 50 -15.00 5.46 15.37
CA VAL A 50 -16.00 6.45 15.81
C VAL A 50 -15.51 7.22 17.04
N ASP A 51 -14.99 6.51 18.05
CA ASP A 51 -14.48 7.11 19.28
C ASP A 51 -13.31 8.07 19.03
N THR A 52 -12.53 7.82 17.97
CA THR A 52 -11.38 8.63 17.58
C THR A 52 -11.76 9.86 16.74
N SER A 53 -12.79 9.76 15.90
CA SER A 53 -13.12 10.79 14.89
C SER A 53 -14.43 11.55 15.13
N GLN A 54 -15.21 11.21 16.15
CA GLN A 54 -16.51 11.84 16.44
C GLN A 54 -16.49 13.37 16.62
N ASP A 55 -15.35 13.95 16.97
CA ASP A 55 -15.16 15.40 17.16
C ASP A 55 -14.85 16.12 15.84
N VAL A 56 -14.69 15.38 14.74
CA VAL A 56 -14.37 15.93 13.42
C VAL A 56 -15.65 16.34 12.70
N ILE A 57 -15.93 17.63 12.75
CA ILE A 57 -17.08 18.29 12.14
C ILE A 57 -16.58 19.38 11.20
N ILE A 58 -17.31 19.67 10.13
CA ILE A 58 -17.02 20.84 9.27
C ILE A 58 -17.39 22.11 10.03
N LYS A 59 -16.41 22.93 10.42
CA LYS A 59 -16.70 24.16 11.21
C LYS A 59 -16.59 25.46 10.42
N HIS A 60 -15.72 25.50 9.42
CA HIS A 60 -15.43 26.71 8.64
C HIS A 60 -15.31 26.39 7.15
N GLU A 61 -15.44 27.38 6.29
CA GLU A 61 -15.28 27.19 4.84
C GLU A 61 -13.82 26.93 4.46
N ASP A 62 -12.89 27.76 4.96
CA ASP A 62 -11.48 27.69 4.60
C ASP A 62 -10.57 27.95 5.81
N CYS A 63 -9.64 27.03 6.08
CA CYS A 63 -8.61 27.21 7.11
C CYS A 63 -7.40 28.03 6.63
N GLY A 64 -7.36 28.47 5.36
CA GLY A 64 -6.27 29.29 4.80
C GLY A 64 -4.95 28.56 4.56
N THR A 65 -4.90 27.23 4.76
CA THR A 65 -3.64 26.48 4.67
C THR A 65 -3.07 26.49 3.26
N LYS A 66 -1.75 26.61 3.16
CA LYS A 66 -0.98 26.44 1.92
C LYS A 66 -0.41 25.03 1.77
N LYS A 67 -0.56 24.18 2.79
CA LYS A 67 -0.11 22.80 2.78
C LYS A 67 -1.01 21.95 1.90
N TYR A 68 -0.42 21.01 1.18
CA TYR A 68 -1.10 20.13 0.25
C TYR A 68 -0.56 18.72 0.37
N ILE A 69 -1.31 17.76 -0.17
CA ILE A 69 -0.82 16.42 -0.42
C ILE A 69 -0.70 16.22 -1.93
N THR A 70 0.27 15.41 -2.35
CA THR A 70 0.46 15.08 -3.76
C THR A 70 -0.18 13.73 -4.02
N MET A 71 -1.23 13.72 -4.84
CA MET A 71 -1.97 12.52 -5.20
C MET A 71 -1.46 11.98 -6.54
N SER A 72 -1.30 10.66 -6.62
CA SER A 72 -0.97 9.90 -7.82
C SER A 72 -1.90 8.69 -7.92
N ALA A 73 -1.96 8.03 -9.06
CA ALA A 73 -2.60 6.71 -9.15
C ALA A 73 -1.99 5.75 -8.10
N LEU A 74 -2.83 4.89 -7.51
CA LEU A 74 -2.40 3.88 -6.57
C LEU A 74 -2.16 2.57 -7.31
N ALA A 75 -0.89 2.23 -7.50
CA ALA A 75 -0.49 0.97 -8.12
C ALA A 75 0.08 -0.02 -7.09
N HIS A 76 -0.15 -1.31 -7.33
CA HIS A 76 0.46 -2.41 -6.59
C HIS A 76 0.84 -3.54 -7.54
N GLY A 77 2.11 -3.94 -7.55
CA GLY A 77 2.56 -5.06 -8.39
C GLY A 77 2.39 -4.86 -9.90
N GLY A 78 2.29 -3.62 -10.38
CA GLY A 78 2.03 -3.29 -11.79
C GLY A 78 0.55 -3.14 -12.14
N GLU A 79 -0.37 -3.47 -11.22
CA GLU A 79 -1.81 -3.22 -11.38
C GLU A 79 -2.19 -1.87 -10.78
N ILE A 80 -2.96 -1.06 -11.51
CA ILE A 80 -3.55 0.17 -10.98
C ILE A 80 -4.79 -0.21 -10.18
N LEU A 81 -4.67 -0.23 -8.86
CA LEU A 81 -5.79 -0.50 -7.95
C LEU A 81 -6.80 0.64 -7.94
N ARG A 82 -6.31 1.88 -8.00
CA ARG A 82 -7.12 3.09 -8.13
C ARG A 82 -6.46 4.10 -9.03
N SER A 83 -7.23 4.60 -9.98
CA SER A 83 -6.78 5.58 -10.95
C SER A 83 -6.65 6.98 -10.33
N LEU A 84 -6.01 7.91 -11.04
CA LEU A 84 -5.81 9.25 -10.50
C LEU A 84 -7.15 10.00 -10.37
N TRP A 85 -8.03 9.88 -11.38
CA TRP A 85 -9.32 10.59 -11.36
C TRP A 85 -10.16 10.22 -10.13
N GLN A 86 -10.17 8.94 -9.73
CA GLN A 86 -10.92 8.45 -8.57
C GLN A 86 -10.43 9.08 -7.26
N ARG A 87 -9.11 9.30 -7.16
CA ARG A 87 -8.49 9.83 -5.95
C ARG A 87 -8.60 11.34 -5.81
N ILE A 88 -8.64 12.09 -6.92
CA ILE A 88 -8.74 13.56 -6.92
C ILE A 88 -10.18 14.06 -7.00
N PHE A 89 -11.12 13.23 -7.46
CA PHE A 89 -12.52 13.60 -7.61
C PHE A 89 -13.12 14.12 -6.30
N GLY A 90 -13.79 15.28 -6.38
CA GLY A 90 -14.46 15.92 -5.25
C GLY A 90 -13.49 16.53 -4.22
N ARG A 91 -12.21 16.72 -4.57
CA ARG A 91 -11.23 17.46 -3.76
C ARG A 91 -11.01 18.87 -4.28
N THR A 92 -10.47 19.73 -3.42
CA THR A 92 -10.09 21.09 -3.78
C THR A 92 -8.64 21.14 -4.26
N SER A 93 -8.39 21.76 -5.40
CA SER A 93 -7.02 21.94 -5.92
C SER A 93 -6.21 22.89 -5.03
N ALA A 94 -4.95 22.55 -4.76
CA ALA A 94 -4.03 23.41 -4.01
C ALA A 94 -3.27 24.41 -4.90
N GLU A 95 -3.20 24.14 -6.21
CA GLU A 95 -2.53 24.96 -7.22
C GLU A 95 -3.35 25.02 -8.52
N ASP A 96 -2.94 25.87 -9.47
CA ASP A 96 -3.55 25.89 -10.79
C ASP A 96 -3.10 24.65 -11.57
N ILE A 97 -4.05 23.82 -12.00
CA ILE A 97 -3.77 22.65 -12.83
C ILE A 97 -3.87 23.08 -14.28
N ARG A 98 -2.77 22.92 -15.03
CA ARG A 98 -2.66 23.34 -16.43
C ARG A 98 -2.53 22.14 -17.36
N SER A 99 -3.08 22.28 -18.56
CA SER A 99 -2.86 21.31 -19.63
C SER A 99 -1.38 21.32 -20.05
N PRO A 100 -0.69 20.17 -20.10
CA PRO A 100 0.68 20.09 -20.58
C PRO A 100 0.83 20.51 -22.05
N GLU A 101 -0.20 20.32 -22.87
CA GLU A 101 -0.19 20.58 -24.31
C GLU A 101 -0.48 22.05 -24.63
N THR A 102 -1.52 22.63 -24.01
CA THR A 102 -2.01 23.98 -24.35
C THR A 102 -1.59 25.06 -23.35
N GLY A 103 -1.15 24.67 -22.14
CA GLY A 103 -0.85 25.60 -21.04
C GLY A 103 -2.08 26.26 -20.40
N GLU A 104 -3.28 25.96 -20.89
CA GLU A 104 -4.55 26.46 -20.37
C GLU A 104 -4.86 25.89 -18.98
N ILE A 105 -5.50 26.70 -18.15
CA ILE A 105 -5.88 26.31 -16.77
C ILE A 105 -7.16 25.47 -16.84
N ILE A 106 -7.08 24.22 -16.41
CA ILE A 106 -8.20 23.28 -16.32
C ILE A 106 -8.96 23.47 -15.00
N VAL A 107 -8.21 23.65 -13.92
CA VAL A 107 -8.74 23.86 -12.56
C VAL A 107 -7.94 24.96 -11.90
N ARG A 108 -8.62 25.98 -11.37
CA ARG A 108 -7.96 27.05 -10.61
C ARG A 108 -7.62 26.60 -9.20
N LYS A 109 -6.61 27.23 -8.61
CA LYS A 109 -6.29 27.08 -7.19
C LYS A 109 -7.51 27.39 -6.32
N GLY A 110 -7.83 26.47 -5.41
CA GLY A 110 -8.97 26.61 -4.49
C GLY A 110 -10.31 26.21 -5.10
N GLU A 111 -10.34 25.77 -6.35
CA GLU A 111 -11.54 25.22 -7.01
C GLU A 111 -11.68 23.72 -6.72
N ILE A 112 -12.92 23.25 -6.65
CA ILE A 112 -13.22 21.82 -6.47
C ILE A 112 -13.14 21.10 -7.82
N ILE A 113 -12.46 19.97 -7.83
CA ILE A 113 -12.30 19.09 -8.99
C ILE A 113 -13.56 18.24 -9.14
N ASP A 114 -14.40 18.59 -10.12
CA ASP A 114 -15.57 17.79 -10.50
C ASP A 114 -15.17 16.52 -11.28
N LYS A 115 -16.14 15.66 -11.59
CA LYS A 115 -15.90 14.38 -12.27
C LYS A 115 -15.37 14.56 -13.70
N ALA A 116 -15.84 15.59 -14.41
CA ALA A 116 -15.44 15.85 -15.78
C ALA A 116 -13.99 16.34 -15.83
N LYS A 117 -13.64 17.30 -14.97
CA LYS A 117 -12.27 17.80 -14.80
C LYS A 117 -11.33 16.73 -14.31
N ALA A 118 -11.74 15.89 -13.35
CA ALA A 118 -10.91 14.78 -12.87
C ALA A 118 -10.55 13.79 -13.99
N LYS A 119 -11.53 13.44 -14.85
CA LYS A 119 -11.27 12.60 -16.02
C LYS A 119 -10.41 13.31 -17.05
N LEU A 120 -10.67 14.60 -17.31
CA LEU A 120 -9.87 15.41 -18.23
C LEU A 120 -8.40 15.51 -17.80
N ILE A 121 -8.12 15.57 -16.49
CA ILE A 121 -6.76 15.59 -15.93
C ILE A 121 -6.03 14.26 -16.14
N GLU A 122 -6.76 13.14 -16.10
CA GLU A 122 -6.19 11.81 -16.33
C GLU A 122 -6.04 11.47 -17.81
N GLU A 123 -7.04 11.84 -18.64
CA GLU A 123 -6.86 12.31 -20.02
C GLU A 123 -5.72 13.36 -20.03
N LEU A 124 -5.14 13.93 -21.08
CA LEU A 124 -3.93 14.80 -20.93
C LEU A 124 -2.65 14.19 -20.28
N GLY A 125 -2.71 13.13 -19.46
CA GLY A 125 -1.55 12.39 -18.93
C GLY A 125 -0.87 13.02 -17.72
N ILE A 126 -1.57 13.80 -16.89
CA ILE A 126 -0.99 14.34 -15.66
C ILE A 126 -0.83 13.21 -14.64
N GLU A 127 0.40 12.95 -14.19
CA GLU A 127 0.67 11.82 -13.27
C GLU A 127 0.39 12.15 -11.80
N THR A 128 0.60 13.41 -11.41
CA THR A 128 0.47 13.85 -10.01
C THR A 128 -0.26 15.17 -9.90
N VAL A 129 -1.12 15.30 -8.89
CA VAL A 129 -1.89 16.51 -8.61
C VAL A 129 -1.79 16.90 -7.15
N ARG A 130 -1.55 18.19 -6.88
CA ARG A 130 -1.53 18.72 -5.51
C ARG A 130 -2.93 19.18 -5.10
N VAL A 131 -3.45 18.54 -4.05
CA VAL A 131 -4.79 18.79 -3.53
C VAL A 131 -4.76 19.14 -2.05
N ARG A 132 -5.81 19.82 -1.59
CA ARG A 132 -6.06 20.00 -0.16
C ARG A 132 -6.57 18.68 0.44
N SER A 133 -6.32 18.51 1.73
CA SER A 133 -6.64 17.29 2.47
C SER A 133 -7.08 17.61 3.90
N PRO A 134 -7.93 16.77 4.52
CA PRO A 134 -8.17 16.81 5.95
C PRO A 134 -6.88 16.65 6.79
N MET A 135 -5.88 15.88 6.31
CA MET A 135 -4.61 15.68 7.03
C MET A 135 -3.82 16.99 7.19
N THR A 136 -3.83 17.84 6.15
CA THR A 136 -3.11 19.11 6.13
C THR A 136 -3.94 20.30 6.63
N CYS A 137 -5.17 20.06 7.08
CA CYS A 137 -6.03 21.12 7.60
C CYS A 137 -5.43 21.71 8.89
N GLU A 138 -5.37 23.05 8.94
CA GLU A 138 -4.76 23.81 10.04
C GLU A 138 -5.78 24.29 11.08
N LEU A 139 -7.04 23.91 10.91
CA LEU A 139 -8.09 24.22 11.86
C LEU A 139 -7.91 23.41 13.15
N GLU A 140 -7.89 24.08 14.30
CA GLU A 140 -7.72 23.47 15.64
C GLU A 140 -8.85 22.50 15.94
N GLU A 141 -10.10 22.94 15.76
CA GLU A 141 -11.29 22.14 15.99
C GLU A 141 -11.99 21.77 14.69
N GLY A 142 -12.21 20.47 14.46
CA GLY A 142 -12.85 19.98 13.24
C GLY A 142 -11.96 20.14 12.01
N ILE A 143 -12.61 20.29 10.85
CA ILE A 143 -11.93 20.56 9.57
C ILE A 143 -12.71 21.61 8.77
N CYS A 144 -12.07 22.20 7.75
CA CYS A 144 -12.76 23.15 6.86
C CYS A 144 -13.35 22.48 5.62
N GLN A 145 -14.38 23.11 5.05
CA GLN A 145 -15.08 22.66 3.84
C GLN A 145 -14.10 22.45 2.67
N LYS A 146 -13.19 23.39 2.40
CA LYS A 146 -12.23 23.27 1.29
C LYS A 146 -11.21 22.14 1.47
N CYS A 147 -10.84 21.78 2.70
CA CYS A 147 -9.93 20.65 2.94
C CYS A 147 -10.63 19.30 2.73
N TYR A 148 -11.95 19.23 2.94
CA TYR A 148 -12.74 18.01 2.72
C TYR A 148 -13.27 17.89 1.28
N GLY A 149 -13.68 19.01 0.69
CA GLY A 149 -14.26 19.12 -0.65
C GLY A 149 -15.75 18.73 -0.68
N TRP A 150 -16.10 17.78 -1.56
CA TRP A 150 -17.47 17.30 -1.72
C TRP A 150 -17.87 16.28 -0.66
N ASP A 151 -19.15 16.36 -0.27
CA ASP A 151 -19.90 15.24 0.27
C ASP A 151 -20.22 14.27 -0.87
N LEU A 152 -19.81 13.01 -0.69
CA LEU A 152 -19.96 11.93 -1.67
C LEU A 152 -21.37 11.34 -1.69
N SER A 153 -22.20 11.67 -0.70
CA SER A 153 -23.59 11.20 -0.61
C SER A 153 -24.52 12.12 -1.41
N MET A 154 -24.34 13.43 -1.25
CA MET A 154 -25.18 14.46 -1.86
C MET A 154 -24.59 15.07 -3.15
N TRP A 155 -23.36 14.71 -3.51
CA TRP A 155 -22.65 15.20 -4.72
C TRP A 155 -22.54 16.73 -4.80
N LYS A 156 -22.34 17.37 -3.65
CA LYS A 156 -22.20 18.82 -3.50
C LYS A 156 -21.09 19.16 -2.49
N PRO A 157 -20.58 20.40 -2.45
CA PRO A 157 -19.67 20.83 -1.39
C PRO A 157 -20.25 20.52 -0.01
N VAL A 158 -19.42 19.96 0.87
CA VAL A 158 -19.88 19.53 2.20
C VAL A 158 -20.41 20.72 3.01
N THR A 159 -21.51 20.55 3.73
CA THR A 159 -22.12 21.63 4.50
C THR A 159 -21.37 21.89 5.81
N ILE A 160 -21.43 23.13 6.30
CA ILE A 160 -20.96 23.45 7.65
C ILE A 160 -21.87 22.71 8.65
N GLY A 161 -21.29 22.19 9.73
CA GLY A 161 -21.98 21.36 10.71
C GLY A 161 -22.06 19.87 10.36
N GLU A 162 -21.57 19.44 9.20
CA GLU A 162 -21.59 18.03 8.81
C GLU A 162 -20.63 17.18 9.67
N ALA A 163 -21.11 16.05 10.18
CA ALA A 163 -20.36 15.15 11.07
C ALA A 163 -19.48 14.16 10.28
N VAL A 164 -18.58 14.71 9.44
CA VAL A 164 -17.70 13.97 8.54
C VAL A 164 -16.82 12.92 9.22
N GLY A 165 -16.51 13.08 10.50
CA GLY A 165 -15.79 12.10 11.29
C GLY A 165 -16.56 10.80 11.54
N ILE A 166 -17.85 10.89 11.84
CA ILE A 166 -18.74 9.73 12.00
C ILE A 166 -18.92 9.03 10.66
N ILE A 167 -19.17 9.81 9.60
CA ILE A 167 -19.30 9.29 8.23
C ILE A 167 -18.03 8.52 7.85
N ALA A 168 -16.84 9.10 8.06
CA ALA A 168 -15.58 8.43 7.77
C ALA A 168 -15.39 7.12 8.54
N ALA A 169 -15.70 7.09 9.83
CA ALA A 169 -15.59 5.87 10.63
C ALA A 169 -16.54 4.77 10.12
N GLN A 170 -17.77 5.12 9.74
CA GLN A 170 -18.75 4.17 9.19
C GLN A 170 -18.35 3.69 7.80
N SER A 171 -17.92 4.59 6.91
CA SER A 171 -17.45 4.25 5.56
C SER A 171 -16.22 3.33 5.54
N ILE A 172 -15.47 3.27 6.64
CA ILE A 172 -14.34 2.34 6.81
C ILE A 172 -14.78 1.05 7.51
N GLY A 173 -15.63 1.18 8.53
CA GLY A 173 -16.00 0.10 9.44
C GLY A 173 -17.07 -0.86 8.90
N GLU A 174 -18.11 -0.35 8.22
CA GLU A 174 -19.15 -1.20 7.62
C GLU A 174 -18.57 -2.11 6.53
N PRO A 175 -17.77 -1.61 5.57
CA PRO A 175 -17.16 -2.47 4.57
C PRO A 175 -16.12 -3.40 5.21
N GLY A 176 -15.40 -2.94 6.25
CA GLY A 176 -14.49 -3.76 7.04
C GLY A 176 -15.18 -4.98 7.69
N THR A 177 -16.41 -4.80 8.15
CA THR A 177 -17.24 -5.89 8.69
C THR A 177 -17.70 -6.82 7.56
N GLN A 178 -18.11 -6.24 6.43
CA GLN A 178 -18.48 -7.01 5.24
C GLN A 178 -17.34 -7.88 4.72
N LEU A 179 -16.09 -7.42 4.77
CA LEU A 179 -14.90 -8.22 4.41
C LEU A 179 -14.82 -9.50 5.23
N THR A 180 -15.04 -9.40 6.54
CA THR A 180 -14.98 -10.57 7.42
C THR A 180 -16.08 -11.59 7.14
N MET A 181 -17.24 -11.13 6.64
CA MET A 181 -18.34 -11.99 6.24
C MET A 181 -18.14 -12.61 4.84
N ARG A 182 -17.66 -11.84 3.86
CA ARG A 182 -17.45 -12.31 2.47
C ARG A 182 -16.35 -13.36 2.32
N THR A 183 -15.42 -13.45 3.28
CA THR A 183 -14.40 -14.52 3.32
C THR A 183 -14.98 -15.94 3.33
N PHE A 184 -16.27 -16.11 3.60
CA PHE A 184 -16.99 -17.37 3.52
C PHE A 184 -16.92 -18.04 2.14
N HIS A 185 -16.98 -17.28 1.04
CA HIS A 185 -17.10 -17.85 -0.31
C HIS A 185 -15.79 -18.35 -0.91
N TYR A 186 -14.64 -17.90 -0.38
CA TYR A 186 -13.32 -18.32 -0.85
C TYR A 186 -12.73 -19.46 -0.01
N GLY A 187 -13.35 -19.80 1.13
CA GLY A 187 -12.85 -20.79 2.11
C GLY A 187 -12.82 -22.25 1.66
N GLY A 188 -13.14 -22.53 0.39
CA GLY A 188 -13.08 -23.87 -0.22
C GLY A 188 -12.53 -23.90 -1.65
N ILE A 189 -12.15 -22.75 -2.23
CA ILE A 189 -11.66 -22.65 -3.62
C ILE A 189 -10.25 -22.07 -3.57
N GLY A 190 -9.24 -22.93 -3.72
CA GLY A 190 -7.83 -22.56 -3.65
C GLY A 190 -7.26 -21.89 -4.92
N ALA A 191 -8.12 -21.35 -5.79
CA ALA A 191 -7.71 -20.85 -7.09
C ALA A 191 -7.72 -19.32 -7.13
N ILE A 192 -6.75 -18.69 -6.47
CA ILE A 192 -6.29 -17.36 -6.88
C ILE A 192 -4.84 -17.55 -7.29
N SER A 193 -4.69 -17.92 -8.56
CA SER A 193 -3.40 -17.92 -9.24
C SER A 193 -2.97 -16.46 -9.43
N GLU A 194 -1.79 -16.08 -8.94
CA GLU A 194 -1.14 -14.86 -9.42
C GLU A 194 -0.98 -15.04 -10.94
N ARG A 195 -1.62 -14.18 -11.73
CA ARG A 195 -1.51 -14.23 -13.18
C ARG A 195 -0.09 -13.85 -13.57
N GLY A 196 0.60 -14.79 -14.24
CA GLY A 196 1.96 -14.61 -14.74
C GLY A 196 2.02 -13.90 -16.10
N ASP A 197 0.99 -13.13 -16.48
CA ASP A 197 0.90 -12.49 -17.78
C ASP A 197 0.45 -11.02 -17.69
N ILE A 198 0.93 -10.23 -18.65
CA ILE A 198 0.45 -8.87 -18.92
C ILE A 198 -0.42 -8.94 -20.18
N ILE A 199 -1.69 -8.63 -19.99
CA ILE A 199 -2.70 -8.46 -21.05
C ILE A 199 -3.05 -6.98 -21.11
N ILE A 200 -3.00 -6.43 -22.31
CA ILE A 200 -3.26 -5.01 -22.58
C ILE A 200 -4.75 -4.74 -22.57
N ASN A 201 -5.19 -3.60 -22.03
CA ASN A 201 -6.60 -3.18 -22.05
C ASN A 201 -6.91 -2.08 -23.08
N HIS A 202 -5.89 -1.39 -23.60
CA HIS A 202 -6.04 -0.31 -24.57
C HIS A 202 -5.20 -0.52 -25.83
N ASP A 203 -5.77 -0.18 -26.98
CA ASP A 203 -5.01 -0.16 -28.23
C ASP A 203 -3.89 0.89 -28.18
N GLY A 204 -2.69 0.53 -28.61
CA GLY A 204 -1.55 1.43 -28.58
C GLY A 204 -0.26 0.85 -29.15
N ILE A 205 0.86 1.52 -28.86
CA ILE A 205 2.21 1.21 -29.33
C ILE A 205 3.07 0.85 -28.11
N VAL A 206 3.80 -0.26 -28.19
CA VAL A 206 4.70 -0.70 -27.12
C VAL A 206 5.96 0.17 -27.07
N LYS A 207 6.29 0.69 -25.89
CA LYS A 207 7.53 1.44 -25.63
C LYS A 207 8.18 0.95 -24.34
N TYR A 208 9.49 0.75 -24.35
CA TYR A 208 10.23 0.32 -23.17
C TYR A 208 10.92 1.50 -22.50
N GLU A 209 10.98 1.46 -21.16
CA GLU A 209 11.65 2.47 -20.35
C GLU A 209 12.54 1.78 -19.33
N ASP A 210 13.85 2.05 -19.37
CA ASP A 210 14.88 1.46 -18.50
C ASP A 210 14.95 -0.09 -18.52
N VAL A 211 14.44 -0.73 -19.57
CA VAL A 211 14.48 -2.18 -19.73
C VAL A 211 15.73 -2.62 -20.49
N ARG A 212 16.46 -3.60 -19.94
CA ARG A 212 17.45 -4.37 -20.71
C ARG A 212 16.90 -5.76 -20.96
N PHE A 213 16.92 -6.19 -22.22
CA PHE A 213 16.47 -7.51 -22.64
C PHE A 213 17.47 -8.16 -23.59
N VAL A 214 17.43 -9.50 -23.68
CA VAL A 214 18.21 -10.28 -24.64
C VAL A 214 17.25 -11.12 -25.48
N GLU A 215 17.48 -11.17 -26.78
CA GLU A 215 16.69 -12.02 -27.68
C GLU A 215 17.18 -13.47 -27.57
N ILE A 216 16.29 -14.37 -27.15
CA ILE A 216 16.60 -15.79 -26.98
C ILE A 216 15.61 -16.66 -27.76
N LYS A 217 16.06 -17.86 -28.17
CA LYS A 217 15.18 -18.91 -28.66
C LYS A 217 14.65 -19.70 -27.48
N ILE A 218 13.34 -19.79 -27.36
CA ILE A 218 12.70 -20.53 -26.26
C ILE A 218 12.62 -22.02 -26.60
N SER A 219 12.87 -22.88 -25.61
CA SER A 219 12.70 -24.33 -25.76
C SER A 219 11.23 -24.72 -25.64
N LYS A 220 10.84 -25.88 -26.20
CA LYS A 220 9.45 -26.36 -26.12
C LYS A 220 8.99 -26.61 -24.67
N ASP A 221 9.88 -27.15 -23.83
CA ASP A 221 9.62 -27.39 -22.40
C ASP A 221 9.34 -26.08 -21.64
N GLU A 222 10.03 -25.01 -22.01
CA GLU A 222 9.83 -23.70 -21.39
C GLU A 222 8.56 -23.00 -21.91
N MET A 223 8.21 -23.18 -23.19
CA MET A 223 6.93 -22.70 -23.74
C MET A 223 5.74 -23.32 -23.02
N ASP A 224 5.77 -24.63 -22.78
CA ASP A 224 4.67 -25.35 -22.11
C ASP A 224 4.50 -24.90 -20.65
N LYS A 225 5.61 -24.61 -19.95
CA LYS A 225 5.60 -24.12 -18.54
C LYS A 225 5.04 -22.71 -18.39
N ILE A 226 5.23 -21.86 -19.39
CA ILE A 226 4.81 -20.46 -19.38
C ILE A 226 3.47 -20.26 -20.13
N GLY A 227 2.96 -21.31 -20.78
CA GLY A 227 1.68 -21.31 -21.49
C GLY A 227 1.69 -20.44 -22.75
N LEU A 228 2.77 -20.54 -23.54
CA LEU A 228 2.95 -19.79 -24.80
C LEU A 228 2.66 -20.66 -26.02
N GLU A 229 1.96 -20.11 -27.01
CA GLU A 229 1.79 -20.73 -28.32
C GLU A 229 2.83 -20.21 -29.32
N LYS A 230 3.04 -20.93 -30.43
CA LYS A 230 3.98 -20.47 -31.49
C LYS A 230 3.56 -19.13 -32.13
N SER A 231 2.26 -18.82 -32.10
CA SER A 231 1.65 -17.57 -32.55
C SER A 231 2.04 -16.36 -31.70
N ASP A 232 2.40 -16.60 -30.44
CA ASP A 232 2.78 -15.55 -29.48
C ASP A 232 4.26 -15.15 -29.61
N LEU A 233 5.07 -15.93 -30.32
CA LEU A 233 6.50 -15.73 -30.44
C LEU A 233 6.85 -14.69 -31.50
N ILE A 234 7.90 -13.91 -31.23
CA ILE A 234 8.52 -13.02 -32.21
C ILE A 234 9.19 -13.88 -33.28
N ASP A 235 8.86 -13.64 -34.55
CA ASP A 235 9.36 -14.40 -35.70
C ASP A 235 9.14 -15.94 -35.57
N GLY A 236 8.13 -16.37 -34.82
CA GLY A 236 7.71 -17.77 -34.65
C GLY A 236 8.65 -18.67 -33.85
N SER A 237 9.72 -18.13 -33.25
CA SER A 237 10.70 -18.92 -32.47
C SER A 237 11.45 -18.17 -31.36
N LYS A 238 11.28 -16.85 -31.25
CA LYS A 238 12.08 -16.01 -30.34
C LYS A 238 11.22 -15.24 -29.34
N ILE A 239 11.83 -14.87 -28.23
CA ILE A 239 11.29 -13.96 -27.22
C ILE A 239 12.36 -12.96 -26.79
N LEU A 240 11.93 -11.82 -26.24
CA LEU A 240 12.83 -10.89 -25.57
C LEU A 240 12.79 -11.16 -24.07
N ARG A 241 13.88 -11.71 -23.52
CA ARG A 241 13.98 -12.03 -22.09
C ARG A 241 14.48 -10.81 -21.31
N VAL A 242 13.73 -10.37 -20.31
CA VAL A 242 14.12 -9.25 -19.45
C VAL A 242 15.28 -9.65 -18.54
N ILE A 243 16.38 -8.91 -18.60
CA ILE A 243 17.57 -9.09 -17.76
C ILE A 243 17.80 -7.92 -16.80
N SER A 244 17.04 -6.84 -16.89
CA SER A 244 17.04 -5.77 -15.88
C SER A 244 16.09 -6.13 -14.72
N ARG A 245 16.44 -5.68 -13.50
CA ARG A 245 15.57 -5.83 -12.32
C ARG A 245 14.53 -4.72 -12.18
N ALA A 246 14.71 -3.64 -12.92
CA ALA A 246 13.79 -2.53 -13.05
C ALA A 246 13.59 -2.26 -14.54
N GLY A 247 12.41 -1.76 -14.88
CA GLY A 247 12.05 -1.41 -16.24
C GLY A 247 10.54 -1.46 -16.43
N PHE A 248 10.03 -0.59 -17.28
CA PHE A 248 8.61 -0.46 -17.54
C PHE A 248 8.30 -0.76 -19.01
N LEU A 249 7.17 -1.43 -19.23
CA LEU A 249 6.52 -1.54 -20.52
C LEU A 249 5.37 -0.54 -20.53
N ASN A 250 5.50 0.47 -21.38
CA ASN A 250 4.50 1.50 -21.58
C ASN A 250 3.71 1.21 -22.86
N ILE A 251 2.39 1.28 -22.80
CA ILE A 251 1.53 1.33 -23.99
C ILE A 251 1.22 2.78 -24.25
N VAL A 252 1.56 3.24 -25.44
CA VAL A 252 1.51 4.65 -25.81
C VAL A 252 0.48 4.84 -26.92
N SER A 253 -0.34 5.88 -26.85
CA SER A 253 -1.26 6.25 -27.93
C SER A 253 -0.50 6.75 -29.16
N ASP A 254 -1.17 6.85 -30.30
CA ASP A 254 -0.59 7.44 -31.53
C ASP A 254 -0.08 8.88 -31.33
N LYS A 255 -0.52 9.57 -30.27
CA LYS A 255 -0.07 10.93 -29.90
C LYS A 255 1.11 10.95 -28.91
N GLY A 256 1.70 9.80 -28.59
CA GLY A 256 2.85 9.75 -27.68
C GLY A 256 2.51 9.75 -26.18
N ARG A 257 1.23 9.64 -25.81
CA ARG A 257 0.77 9.61 -24.42
C ARG A 257 0.71 8.18 -23.87
N ILE A 258 1.24 7.96 -22.67
CA ILE A 258 1.19 6.67 -21.98
C ILE A 258 -0.26 6.38 -21.55
N LEU A 259 -0.82 5.29 -22.08
CA LEU A 259 -2.14 4.75 -21.76
C LEU A 259 -2.06 3.73 -20.62
N GLU A 260 -1.04 2.87 -20.65
CA GLU A 260 -0.81 1.83 -19.65
C GLU A 260 0.67 1.74 -19.33
N ARG A 261 1.01 1.44 -18.07
CA ARG A 261 2.39 1.27 -17.61
C ARG A 261 2.49 0.03 -16.74
N TYR A 262 3.26 -0.95 -17.19
CA TYR A 262 3.48 -2.21 -16.50
C TYR A 262 4.93 -2.33 -16.05
N GLU A 263 5.15 -2.72 -14.80
CA GLU A 263 6.48 -3.09 -14.33
C GLU A 263 6.86 -4.46 -14.89
N LEU A 264 7.97 -4.54 -15.62
CA LEU A 264 8.48 -5.80 -16.16
C LEU A 264 9.29 -6.54 -15.10
N LYS A 265 8.91 -7.79 -14.83
CA LYS A 265 9.65 -8.66 -13.91
C LYS A 265 10.92 -9.19 -14.57
N TYR A 266 11.96 -9.35 -13.74
CA TYR A 266 13.19 -10.01 -14.16
C TYR A 266 12.90 -11.43 -14.65
N GLY A 267 13.39 -11.76 -15.84
CA GLY A 267 13.14 -13.03 -16.51
C GLY A 267 11.77 -13.18 -17.18
N ALA A 268 10.97 -12.12 -17.24
CA ALA A 268 9.78 -12.11 -18.09
C ALA A 268 10.15 -12.26 -19.57
N ALA A 269 9.35 -13.04 -20.29
CA ALA A 269 9.37 -13.19 -21.73
C ALA A 269 8.45 -12.13 -22.34
N ILE A 270 9.02 -11.15 -23.01
CA ILE A 270 8.29 -10.15 -23.78
C ILE A 270 8.03 -10.70 -25.19
N LEU A 271 6.79 -10.55 -25.65
CA LEU A 271 6.25 -11.13 -26.89
C LEU A 271 6.17 -10.13 -28.03
N LYS A 272 6.45 -8.86 -27.76
CA LYS A 272 6.34 -7.75 -28.72
C LYS A 272 7.65 -6.99 -28.84
N ARG A 273 7.89 -6.37 -30.00
CA ARG A 273 9.05 -5.47 -30.19
C ARG A 273 8.67 -4.03 -29.86
N GLU A 274 9.69 -3.21 -29.60
CA GLU A 274 9.49 -1.78 -29.41
C GLU A 274 8.93 -1.15 -30.69
N GLY A 275 7.91 -0.30 -30.55
CA GLY A 275 7.21 0.33 -31.66
C GLY A 275 6.10 -0.53 -32.30
N GLU A 276 5.88 -1.76 -31.83
CA GLU A 276 4.81 -2.62 -32.36
C GLU A 276 3.42 -2.15 -31.86
N ARG A 277 2.43 -2.19 -32.76
CA ARG A 277 1.03 -1.91 -32.41
C ARG A 277 0.37 -3.12 -31.80
N VAL A 278 -0.37 -2.89 -30.72
CA VAL A 278 -1.02 -3.91 -29.91
C VAL A 278 -2.48 -3.53 -29.67
N LYS A 279 -3.34 -4.55 -29.60
CA LYS A 279 -4.78 -4.39 -29.37
C LYS A 279 -5.17 -4.78 -27.96
N ALA A 280 -6.26 -4.20 -27.46
CA ALA A 280 -6.90 -4.62 -26.22
C ALA A 280 -7.20 -6.14 -26.24
N GLY A 281 -6.88 -6.81 -25.13
CA GLY A 281 -6.98 -8.26 -24.97
C GLY A 281 -5.74 -9.04 -25.41
N GLN A 282 -4.71 -8.38 -25.96
CA GLN A 282 -3.49 -9.04 -26.41
C GLN A 282 -2.48 -9.22 -25.27
N LYS A 283 -1.88 -10.42 -25.20
CA LYS A 283 -0.80 -10.75 -24.26
C LYS A 283 0.54 -10.22 -24.78
N VAL A 284 1.29 -9.52 -23.92
CA VAL A 284 2.55 -8.86 -24.34
C VAL A 284 3.78 -9.24 -23.53
N ALA A 285 3.60 -9.73 -22.31
CA ALA A 285 4.68 -10.29 -21.52
C ALA A 285 4.17 -11.41 -20.62
N VAL A 286 5.01 -12.43 -20.40
CA VAL A 286 4.66 -13.61 -19.59
C VAL A 286 5.85 -14.05 -18.77
N TRP A 287 5.60 -14.54 -17.55
CA TRP A 287 6.59 -15.12 -16.67
C TRP A 287 5.95 -16.24 -15.84
N ASN A 288 6.80 -17.05 -15.21
CA ASN A 288 6.34 -18.02 -14.23
C ASN A 288 6.18 -17.32 -12.86
N PRO A 289 4.95 -17.20 -12.31
CA PRO A 289 4.73 -16.52 -11.02
C PRO A 289 5.22 -17.37 -9.82
N TYR A 290 5.47 -18.67 -10.03
CA TYR A 290 5.88 -19.61 -8.98
C TYR A 290 7.39 -19.85 -8.93
N ALA A 291 8.16 -19.16 -9.77
CA ALA A 291 9.61 -19.34 -9.80
C ALA A 291 10.32 -18.01 -10.02
N ASN A 292 11.25 -17.68 -9.13
CA ASN A 292 12.23 -16.64 -9.40
C ASN A 292 13.38 -17.25 -10.20
N LEU A 293 13.50 -16.83 -11.46
CA LEU A 293 14.58 -17.28 -12.35
C LEU A 293 15.89 -16.55 -11.99
N ILE A 294 17.00 -17.27 -12.09
CA ILE A 294 18.36 -16.73 -12.05
C ILE A 294 18.91 -16.91 -13.46
N LEU A 295 19.12 -15.79 -14.16
CA LEU A 295 19.58 -15.78 -15.55
C LEU A 295 21.04 -15.37 -15.65
N THR A 296 21.74 -15.88 -16.65
CA THR A 296 23.06 -15.38 -16.99
C THR A 296 22.98 -14.10 -17.83
N HIS A 297 23.92 -13.19 -17.61
CA HIS A 297 24.14 -11.96 -18.39
C HIS A 297 25.29 -12.11 -19.40
N ALA A 298 25.93 -13.27 -19.42
CA ALA A 298 27.12 -13.57 -20.18
C ALA A 298 26.97 -14.92 -20.89
N SER A 299 27.48 -15.01 -22.12
CA SER A 299 27.64 -16.30 -22.80
C SER A 299 29.00 -16.90 -22.46
N GLY A 300 29.06 -18.20 -22.21
CA GLY A 300 30.29 -18.87 -21.80
C GLY A 300 30.05 -20.26 -21.19
N THR A 301 31.12 -20.87 -20.70
CA THR A 301 31.08 -22.22 -20.12
C THR A 301 30.85 -22.15 -18.61
N ILE A 302 29.99 -23.03 -18.09
CA ILE A 302 29.67 -23.11 -16.67
C ILE A 302 30.75 -23.85 -15.88
N LYS A 303 31.11 -23.29 -14.73
CA LYS A 303 31.88 -23.93 -13.66
C LYS A 303 31.16 -23.78 -12.33
N PHE A 304 31.16 -24.83 -11.53
CA PHE A 304 30.57 -24.79 -10.19
C PHE A 304 31.59 -24.30 -9.17
N GLN A 305 31.16 -23.42 -8.27
CA GLN A 305 31.96 -22.93 -7.15
C GLN A 305 31.24 -23.24 -5.84
N ASP A 306 31.90 -23.93 -4.92
CA ASP A 306 31.37 -24.32 -3.60
C ASP A 306 30.05 -25.13 -3.64
N ILE A 307 29.78 -25.84 -4.74
CA ILE A 307 28.65 -26.77 -4.90
C ILE A 307 29.17 -28.19 -4.67
N ILE A 308 28.95 -28.72 -3.46
CA ILE A 308 29.50 -29.99 -2.98
C ILE A 308 28.32 -30.88 -2.57
N PRO A 309 28.13 -32.05 -3.21
CA PRO A 309 27.06 -33.00 -2.88
C PRO A 309 27.06 -33.37 -1.39
N GLY A 310 25.88 -33.33 -0.76
CA GLY A 310 25.68 -33.66 0.66
C GLY A 310 26.09 -32.56 1.65
N VAL A 311 26.80 -31.52 1.21
CA VAL A 311 27.22 -30.39 2.06
C VAL A 311 26.47 -29.11 1.71
N THR A 312 26.51 -28.69 0.44
CA THR A 312 25.84 -27.47 -0.04
C THR A 312 24.73 -27.74 -1.05
N VAL A 313 24.64 -28.98 -1.56
CA VAL A 313 23.58 -29.39 -2.48
C VAL A 313 23.02 -30.77 -2.11
N VAL A 314 21.71 -30.94 -2.23
CA VAL A 314 21.04 -32.24 -2.17
C VAL A 314 20.61 -32.61 -3.58
N GLU A 315 20.98 -33.83 -3.99
CA GLU A 315 20.58 -34.40 -5.26
C GLU A 315 19.35 -35.30 -5.02
N LYS A 316 18.27 -35.03 -5.76
CA LYS A 316 17.10 -35.89 -5.81
C LYS A 316 16.89 -36.34 -7.23
N ARG A 317 16.59 -37.62 -7.40
CA ARG A 317 16.16 -38.14 -8.70
C ARG A 317 14.67 -37.86 -8.86
N ASP A 318 14.32 -37.15 -9.92
CA ASP A 318 12.93 -36.94 -10.29
C ASP A 318 12.36 -38.27 -10.83
N GLU A 319 11.28 -38.75 -10.23
CA GLU A 319 10.66 -40.05 -10.52
C GLU A 319 10.03 -40.09 -11.92
N ILE A 320 9.66 -38.93 -12.48
CA ILE A 320 8.98 -38.84 -13.78
C ILE A 320 9.99 -38.67 -14.91
N THR A 321 10.94 -37.73 -14.76
CA THR A 321 11.90 -37.40 -15.83
C THR A 321 13.19 -38.22 -15.76
N GLY A 322 13.44 -38.91 -14.64
CA GLY A 322 14.67 -39.64 -14.37
C GLY A 322 15.91 -38.75 -14.19
N LYS A 323 15.76 -37.43 -14.30
CA LYS A 323 16.83 -36.44 -14.18
C LYS A 323 17.22 -36.21 -12.72
N ILE A 324 18.50 -35.87 -12.51
CA ILE A 324 19.01 -35.49 -11.19
C ILE A 324 18.72 -34.00 -10.99
N VAL A 325 17.84 -33.70 -10.04
CA VAL A 325 17.52 -32.35 -9.61
C VAL A 325 18.42 -31.99 -8.44
N ARG A 326 19.19 -30.92 -8.60
CA ARG A 326 20.14 -30.43 -7.60
C ARG A 326 19.58 -29.21 -6.88
N THR A 327 19.31 -29.32 -5.59
CA THR A 327 18.77 -28.22 -4.77
C THR A 327 19.78 -27.77 -3.72
N ILE A 328 20.09 -26.48 -3.69
CA ILE A 328 21.02 -25.87 -2.73
C ILE A 328 20.42 -25.94 -1.31
N ILE A 329 21.21 -26.46 -0.38
CA ILE A 329 20.88 -26.52 1.05
C ILE A 329 21.77 -25.60 1.87
N GLU A 330 21.33 -25.27 3.08
CA GLU A 330 22.19 -24.55 4.02
C GLU A 330 23.33 -25.50 4.50
N PRO A 331 24.60 -25.05 4.49
CA PRO A 331 25.71 -25.90 4.90
C PRO A 331 25.54 -26.38 6.34
N ILE A 332 25.71 -27.70 6.55
CA ILE A 332 25.48 -28.35 7.86
C ILE A 332 26.53 -27.92 8.90
N SER A 333 27.69 -27.41 8.48
CA SER A 333 28.79 -26.99 9.36
C SER A 333 29.08 -25.50 9.26
N ALA A 334 28.94 -24.77 10.37
CA ALA A 334 29.16 -23.33 10.48
C ALA A 334 30.65 -22.89 10.39
N SER A 335 31.58 -23.82 10.18
CA SER A 335 33.03 -23.59 10.24
C SER A 335 33.67 -23.19 8.90
N GLN A 336 33.00 -23.44 7.75
CA GLN A 336 33.49 -23.00 6.44
C GLN A 336 32.50 -22.04 5.77
N SER A 337 32.99 -20.87 5.36
CA SER A 337 32.22 -19.85 4.63
C SER A 337 32.04 -20.24 3.16
N LEU A 338 31.47 -21.41 2.90
CA LEU A 338 31.15 -21.88 1.54
C LEU A 338 30.07 -21.00 0.93
N ARG A 339 30.26 -20.56 -0.31
CA ARG A 339 29.34 -19.68 -1.04
C ARG A 339 28.97 -20.32 -2.37
N PRO A 340 27.95 -21.20 -2.40
CA PRO A 340 27.57 -21.88 -3.63
C PRO A 340 27.24 -20.85 -4.72
N ALA A 341 27.92 -20.96 -5.85
CA ALA A 341 27.78 -20.05 -6.98
C ALA A 341 28.04 -20.77 -8.31
N ILE A 342 27.40 -20.29 -9.36
CA ILE A 342 27.67 -20.68 -10.75
C ILE A 342 28.59 -19.62 -11.36
N VAL A 343 29.70 -20.05 -11.93
CA VAL A 343 30.65 -19.17 -12.61
C VAL A 343 30.54 -19.39 -14.11
N VAL A 344 30.26 -18.33 -14.86
CA VAL A 344 30.28 -18.35 -16.33
C VAL A 344 31.60 -17.79 -16.80
N GLU A 345 32.40 -18.62 -17.47
CA GLU A 345 33.69 -18.25 -18.04
C GLU A 345 33.50 -17.90 -19.53
N LYS A 346 33.72 -16.63 -19.88
CA LYS A 346 33.65 -16.16 -21.27
C LYS A 346 34.88 -16.61 -22.07
N GLU A 347 34.78 -16.53 -23.41
CA GLU A 347 35.90 -16.77 -24.33
C GLU A 347 37.12 -15.89 -24.01
N ASP A 348 36.90 -14.65 -23.55
CA ASP A 348 37.93 -13.71 -23.11
C ASP A 348 38.54 -14.03 -21.72
N ARG A 349 38.28 -15.22 -21.15
CA ARG A 349 38.66 -15.66 -19.79
C ARG A 349 38.14 -14.80 -18.63
N THR A 350 37.27 -13.83 -18.89
CA THR A 350 36.57 -13.09 -17.84
C THR A 350 35.53 -13.98 -17.19
N LYS A 351 35.50 -14.02 -15.85
CA LYS A 351 34.57 -14.84 -15.07
C LYS A 351 33.46 -13.97 -14.50
N VAL A 352 32.20 -14.39 -14.71
CA VAL A 352 31.02 -13.77 -14.11
C VAL A 352 30.44 -14.74 -13.09
N VAL A 353 30.29 -14.29 -11.84
CA VAL A 353 29.88 -15.14 -10.71
C VAL A 353 28.43 -14.88 -10.34
N TYR A 354 27.62 -15.94 -10.29
CA TYR A 354 26.21 -15.93 -9.93
C TYR A 354 26.01 -16.68 -8.61
N PRO A 355 25.87 -15.97 -7.47
CA PRO A 355 25.64 -16.61 -6.18
C PRO A 355 24.25 -17.27 -6.14
N LEU A 356 24.20 -18.50 -5.63
CA LEU A 356 22.95 -19.27 -5.50
C LEU A 356 22.38 -19.16 -4.07
N PRO A 357 21.11 -18.77 -3.91
CA PRO A 357 20.45 -18.79 -2.61
C PRO A 357 20.09 -20.21 -2.16
N VAL A 358 19.87 -20.39 -0.87
CA VAL A 358 19.33 -21.65 -0.31
C VAL A 358 17.95 -21.92 -0.92
N LYS A 359 17.66 -23.19 -1.23
CA LYS A 359 16.50 -23.67 -1.99
C LYS A 359 16.50 -23.35 -3.48
N ALA A 360 17.58 -22.79 -4.02
CA ALA A 360 17.71 -22.72 -5.48
C ALA A 360 17.91 -24.12 -6.06
N THR A 361 17.16 -24.43 -7.10
CA THR A 361 17.34 -25.61 -7.94
C THR A 361 18.21 -25.22 -9.13
N ILE A 362 19.32 -25.93 -9.34
CA ILE A 362 20.24 -25.70 -10.46
C ILE A 362 19.60 -26.28 -11.73
N SER A 363 19.60 -25.50 -12.81
CA SER A 363 18.96 -25.86 -14.08
C SER A 363 19.95 -26.29 -15.18
N VAL A 364 21.26 -26.23 -14.90
CA VAL A 364 22.35 -26.45 -15.85
C VAL A 364 23.38 -27.45 -15.31
N GLU A 365 24.19 -28.02 -16.20
CA GLU A 365 25.28 -28.93 -15.85
C GLU A 365 26.66 -28.25 -15.87
N GLU A 366 27.61 -28.83 -15.14
CA GLU A 366 28.99 -28.34 -15.15
C GLU A 366 29.65 -28.63 -16.51
N GLY A 367 30.31 -27.62 -17.10
CA GLY A 367 30.89 -27.70 -18.44
C GLY A 367 29.92 -27.38 -19.58
N GLU A 368 28.64 -27.15 -19.29
CA GLU A 368 27.65 -26.73 -20.29
C GLU A 368 27.93 -25.29 -20.79
N TYR A 369 27.69 -25.04 -22.08
CA TYR A 369 27.77 -23.69 -22.66
C TYR A 369 26.40 -23.02 -22.60
N VAL A 370 26.32 -21.86 -21.94
CA VAL A 370 25.11 -21.04 -21.85
C VAL A 370 25.26 -19.73 -22.60
N ARG A 371 24.14 -19.19 -23.05
CA ARG A 371 24.03 -17.87 -23.67
C ARG A 371 23.46 -16.87 -22.68
N ALA A 372 23.80 -15.60 -22.84
CA ALA A 372 23.15 -14.53 -22.08
C ALA A 372 21.62 -14.62 -22.21
N GLY A 373 20.91 -14.63 -21.08
CA GLY A 373 19.47 -14.80 -20.98
C GLY A 373 19.01 -16.22 -20.60
N ASP A 374 19.88 -17.23 -20.64
CA ASP A 374 19.54 -18.60 -20.27
C ASP A 374 19.34 -18.76 -18.75
N GLU A 375 18.43 -19.67 -18.37
CA GLU A 375 18.15 -20.03 -16.98
C GLU A 375 19.29 -20.91 -16.42
N ILE A 376 20.05 -20.39 -15.44
CA ILE A 376 21.10 -21.16 -14.76
C ILE A 376 20.61 -21.81 -13.46
N ALA A 377 19.62 -21.20 -12.81
CA ALA A 377 18.97 -21.74 -11.63
C ALA A 377 17.60 -21.09 -11.44
N ARG A 378 16.76 -21.71 -10.63
CA ARG A 378 15.47 -21.15 -10.20
C ARG A 378 15.24 -21.36 -8.73
N VAL A 379 14.53 -20.44 -8.10
CA VAL A 379 14.00 -20.63 -6.75
C VAL A 379 12.50 -20.80 -6.88
N GLU A 380 12.02 -22.01 -6.61
CA GLU A 380 10.58 -22.25 -6.53
C GLU A 380 10.01 -21.47 -5.35
N ILE A 381 9.16 -20.51 -5.68
CA ILE A 381 8.25 -19.91 -4.74
C ILE A 381 7.16 -20.96 -4.60
N GLY A 382 7.34 -21.89 -3.66
CA GLY A 382 6.33 -22.91 -3.38
C GLY A 382 4.96 -22.24 -3.31
N PHE A 383 3.93 -22.86 -3.91
CA PHE A 383 2.59 -22.29 -4.10
C PHE A 383 2.35 -21.24 -3.05
N ALA A 384 2.32 -19.97 -3.46
CA ALA A 384 2.14 -18.86 -2.54
C ALA A 384 1.07 -19.32 -1.57
N LYS A 385 1.46 -19.62 -0.31
CA LYS A 385 0.50 -19.92 0.75
C LYS A 385 -0.47 -18.79 0.59
N THR A 386 -1.69 -19.11 0.13
CA THR A 386 -2.68 -18.17 -0.42
C THR A 386 -2.44 -16.87 0.28
N LYS A 387 -1.91 -15.84 -0.41
CA LYS A 387 -1.69 -14.52 0.20
C LYS A 387 -3.06 -14.13 0.72
N ASP A 388 -3.22 -14.36 2.01
CA ASP A 388 -4.49 -14.84 2.51
C ASP A 388 -5.41 -13.64 2.48
N ILE A 389 -6.43 -13.64 1.61
CA ILE A 389 -7.43 -12.57 1.55
C ILE A 389 -8.02 -12.36 2.97
N THR A 390 -7.98 -13.40 3.81
CA THR A 390 -8.38 -13.35 5.23
C THR A 390 -7.47 -12.50 6.14
N THR A 391 -6.32 -11.98 5.66
CA THR A 391 -5.38 -11.15 6.45
C THR A 391 -5.54 -9.64 6.28
N GLY A 392 -6.39 -9.16 5.35
CA GLY A 392 -6.54 -7.73 5.07
C GLY A 392 -6.95 -6.91 6.29
N LEU A 393 -8.07 -7.27 6.95
CA LEU A 393 -8.53 -6.50 8.11
C LEU A 393 -7.56 -6.55 9.31
N PRO A 394 -6.97 -7.71 9.71
CA PRO A 394 -5.92 -7.73 10.72
C PRO A 394 -4.73 -6.82 10.39
N LYS A 395 -4.32 -6.73 9.12
CA LYS A 395 -3.23 -5.85 8.69
C LYS A 395 -3.66 -4.38 8.71
N ALA A 396 -4.89 -4.07 8.31
CA ALA A 396 -5.45 -2.72 8.45
C ALA A 396 -5.55 -2.29 9.93
N ASP A 397 -6.00 -3.17 10.82
CA ASP A 397 -6.01 -2.93 12.28
C ASP A 397 -4.59 -2.69 12.83
N GLU A 398 -3.58 -3.40 12.33
CA GLU A 398 -2.18 -3.16 12.68
C GLU A 398 -1.73 -1.72 12.34
N PHE A 399 -2.13 -1.22 11.16
CA PHE A 399 -1.87 0.17 10.76
C PHE A 399 -2.68 1.18 11.57
N PHE A 400 -3.99 0.98 11.76
CA PHE A 400 -4.83 1.86 12.59
C PHE A 400 -4.37 1.91 14.05
N GLU A 401 -3.83 0.83 14.59
CA GLU A 401 -3.25 0.80 15.94
C GLU A 401 -1.79 1.28 15.99
N ALA A 402 -1.21 1.69 14.85
CA ALA A 402 0.20 2.06 14.71
C ALA A 402 1.15 1.07 15.41
N ARG A 403 0.84 -0.23 15.26
CA ARG A 403 1.65 -1.32 15.85
C ARG A 403 2.92 -1.50 15.03
N ASN A 404 3.94 -2.04 15.68
CA ASN A 404 5.16 -2.42 14.97
C ASN A 404 4.84 -3.66 14.13
N PRO A 405 5.10 -3.65 12.80
CA PRO A 405 4.85 -4.81 11.98
C PRO A 405 5.67 -6.01 12.44
N LYS A 406 5.03 -7.20 12.50
CA LYS A 406 5.74 -8.45 12.78
C LYS A 406 6.81 -8.72 11.73
N ASP A 407 6.47 -8.39 10.49
CA ASP A 407 7.31 -8.41 9.31
C ASP A 407 7.97 -7.04 9.02
N ALA A 408 8.41 -6.30 10.05
CA ALA A 408 9.04 -4.99 9.86
C ALA A 408 10.23 -5.01 8.89
N ALA A 409 10.17 -4.24 7.82
CA ALA A 409 11.27 -4.03 6.89
C ALA A 409 12.32 -3.07 7.48
N VAL A 410 13.59 -3.33 7.15
CA VAL A 410 14.68 -2.39 7.43
C VAL A 410 14.64 -1.31 6.34
N VAL A 411 14.56 -0.04 6.75
CA VAL A 411 14.53 1.12 5.84
C VAL A 411 15.83 1.90 5.93
N SER A 412 16.22 2.53 4.82
CA SER A 412 17.36 3.45 4.82
C SER A 412 17.01 4.73 5.58
N GLU A 413 17.97 5.28 6.31
CA GLU A 413 17.84 6.59 6.98
C GLU A 413 18.47 7.71 6.14
N ILE A 414 19.30 7.35 5.16
CA ILE A 414 20.02 8.30 4.30
C ILE A 414 19.72 7.99 2.83
N SER A 415 19.67 9.02 1.99
CA SER A 415 19.65 8.83 0.55
C SER A 415 21.08 8.60 0.05
N GLY A 416 21.31 7.56 -0.74
CA GLY A 416 22.65 7.20 -1.19
C GLY A 416 22.72 5.91 -1.96
N ARG A 417 23.94 5.54 -2.38
CA ARG A 417 24.17 4.28 -3.11
C ARG A 417 24.58 3.16 -2.19
N VAL A 418 24.10 1.95 -2.47
CA VAL A 418 24.52 0.73 -1.78
C VAL A 418 25.96 0.40 -2.19
N VAL A 419 26.91 0.57 -1.26
CA VAL A 419 28.33 0.35 -1.52
C VAL A 419 28.73 -1.10 -1.32
N LYS A 420 28.16 -1.77 -0.31
CA LYS A 420 28.58 -3.12 0.06
C LYS A 420 27.47 -3.89 0.76
N ILE A 421 27.40 -5.20 0.49
CA ILE A 421 26.54 -6.14 1.20
C ILE A 421 27.44 -7.24 1.79
N ASP A 422 27.71 -7.15 3.09
CA ASP A 422 28.52 -8.10 3.84
C ASP A 422 27.65 -9.19 4.49
N TYR A 423 28.21 -10.39 4.62
CA TYR A 423 27.57 -11.52 5.30
C TYR A 423 28.29 -11.75 6.63
N LEU A 424 27.58 -11.57 7.74
CA LEU A 424 28.10 -11.70 9.10
C LEU A 424 27.89 -13.12 9.64
N LYS A 425 28.65 -13.47 10.69
CA LYS A 425 28.48 -14.74 11.42
C LYS A 425 27.04 -14.88 11.93
N GLY A 426 26.47 -16.08 11.82
CA GLY A 426 25.09 -16.38 12.21
C GLY A 426 24.03 -16.05 11.14
N GLY A 427 24.43 -15.87 9.87
CA GLY A 427 23.50 -15.68 8.75
C GLY A 427 22.88 -14.28 8.65
N LYS A 428 23.35 -13.32 9.46
CA LYS A 428 22.96 -11.91 9.35
C LYS A 428 23.66 -11.27 8.15
N LYS A 429 23.00 -10.31 7.51
CA LYS A 429 23.59 -9.52 6.42
C LYS A 429 23.83 -8.10 6.91
N LYS A 430 24.74 -7.37 6.27
CA LYS A 430 25.07 -5.99 6.59
C LYS A 430 25.13 -5.20 5.30
N VAL A 431 24.23 -4.24 5.15
CA VAL A 431 24.16 -3.38 3.96
C VAL A 431 24.75 -2.02 4.31
N THR A 432 25.70 -1.55 3.52
CA THR A 432 26.36 -0.25 3.70
C THR A 432 25.91 0.69 2.61
N ILE A 433 25.32 1.81 2.99
CA ILE A 433 24.85 2.86 2.08
C ILE A 433 25.73 4.08 2.26
N ARG A 434 26.21 4.65 1.16
CA ARG A 434 27.01 5.88 1.14
C ARG A 434 26.18 7.02 0.60
N ALA A 435 26.11 8.12 1.34
CA ALA A 435 25.34 9.29 0.93
C ALA A 435 25.94 9.95 -0.32
N GLU A 436 25.10 10.33 -1.29
CA GLU A 436 25.50 11.19 -2.42
C GLU A 436 24.96 12.61 -2.19
N GLY A 437 25.86 13.57 -1.91
CA GLY A 437 25.52 14.99 -1.77
C GLY A 437 26.34 15.76 -0.73
N ARG A 438 26.41 17.09 -0.86
CA ARG A 438 27.18 18.04 0.01
C ARG A 438 26.60 18.22 1.43
N ALA A 439 25.86 17.26 1.96
CA ALA A 439 25.32 17.36 3.32
C ALA A 439 26.35 16.82 4.33
N ARG A 440 26.88 17.72 5.16
CA ARG A 440 27.88 17.47 6.21
C ARG A 440 27.49 16.28 7.11
N GLY A 441 28.36 15.29 7.22
CA GLY A 441 28.58 14.56 8.48
C GLY A 441 28.46 13.02 8.48
N VAL A 442 27.77 12.40 7.51
CA VAL A 442 27.67 10.92 7.46
C VAL A 442 28.02 10.45 6.06
N ALA A 443 29.27 10.02 5.88
CA ALA A 443 29.72 9.47 4.60
C ALA A 443 29.04 8.12 4.32
N GLU A 444 28.92 7.26 5.33
CA GLU A 444 28.37 5.91 5.20
C GLU A 444 27.51 5.54 6.40
N LYS A 445 26.45 4.76 6.15
CA LYS A 445 25.60 4.19 7.19
C LYS A 445 25.38 2.70 6.94
N GLU A 446 25.48 1.93 8.02
CA GLU A 446 25.45 0.47 7.98
C GLU A 446 24.17 -0.06 8.62
N TYR A 447 23.53 -1.01 7.94
CA TYR A 447 22.27 -1.61 8.34
C TYR A 447 22.46 -3.12 8.54
N VAL A 448 22.24 -3.60 9.76
CA VAL A 448 22.28 -5.04 10.07
C VAL A 448 20.92 -5.66 9.81
N ILE A 449 20.89 -6.63 8.91
CA ILE A 449 19.69 -7.31 8.44
C ILE A 449 19.60 -8.70 9.08
N PRO A 450 18.49 -9.02 9.76
CA PRO A 450 18.26 -10.34 10.35
C PRO A 450 18.33 -11.50 9.34
N LYS A 451 18.68 -12.71 9.81
CA LYS A 451 18.81 -13.93 8.98
C LYS A 451 17.53 -14.27 8.21
N ASN A 452 16.36 -14.01 8.81
CA ASN A 452 15.07 -14.32 8.23
C ASN A 452 14.58 -13.28 7.19
N ARG A 453 15.45 -12.37 6.74
CA ARG A 453 15.07 -11.30 5.80
C ARG A 453 15.86 -11.34 4.50
N HIS A 454 15.12 -11.08 3.43
CA HIS A 454 15.66 -10.96 2.09
C HIS A 454 16.03 -9.50 1.82
N VAL A 455 17.23 -9.28 1.29
CA VAL A 455 17.68 -7.94 0.89
C VAL A 455 17.18 -7.71 -0.53
N ILE A 456 16.37 -6.68 -0.74
CA ILE A 456 15.81 -6.38 -2.06
C ILE A 456 16.76 -5.52 -2.91
N VAL A 457 17.64 -4.76 -2.25
CA VAL A 457 18.62 -3.89 -2.92
C VAL A 457 19.90 -4.62 -3.29
N VAL A 458 20.54 -4.17 -4.37
CA VAL A 458 21.82 -4.69 -4.88
C VAL A 458 22.90 -3.62 -4.73
N GLN A 459 24.16 -4.05 -4.71
CA GLN A 459 25.29 -3.14 -4.75
C GLN A 459 25.23 -2.26 -6.01
N GLY A 460 25.36 -0.95 -5.83
CA GLY A 460 25.24 0.06 -6.88
C GLY A 460 23.87 0.74 -6.94
N ASP A 461 22.82 0.15 -6.35
CA ASP A 461 21.48 0.75 -6.35
C ASP A 461 21.46 2.06 -5.55
N PHE A 462 20.74 3.05 -6.06
CA PHE A 462 20.45 4.28 -5.33
C PHE A 462 19.16 4.10 -4.54
N VAL A 463 19.22 4.31 -3.24
CA VAL A 463 18.09 4.23 -2.33
C VAL A 463 17.84 5.57 -1.67
N ASN A 464 16.58 5.96 -1.58
CA ASN A 464 16.18 7.18 -0.88
C ASN A 464 16.07 6.93 0.64
N ALA A 465 16.24 8.00 1.42
CA ALA A 465 15.88 7.97 2.84
C ALA A 465 14.41 7.54 3.01
N GLY A 466 14.13 6.59 3.89
CA GLY A 466 12.81 6.00 4.13
C GLY A 466 12.42 4.87 3.18
N GLU A 467 13.26 4.53 2.20
CA GLU A 467 13.04 3.41 1.28
C GLU A 467 13.42 2.07 1.93
N ALA A 468 12.69 1.00 1.62
CA ALA A 468 12.95 -0.33 2.19
C ALA A 468 14.20 -0.97 1.56
N ILE A 469 15.08 -1.51 2.41
CA ILE A 469 16.28 -2.26 2.03
C ILE A 469 15.98 -3.76 1.98
N THR A 470 14.99 -4.20 2.76
CA THR A 470 14.57 -5.60 2.87
C THR A 470 13.12 -5.79 2.47
N ASP A 471 12.73 -7.05 2.28
CA ASP A 471 11.34 -7.46 2.21
C ASP A 471 10.58 -7.18 3.51
N GLY A 472 9.26 -6.97 3.37
CA GLY A 472 8.32 -6.74 4.48
C GLY A 472 7.75 -5.33 4.55
N THR A 473 7.00 -5.06 5.60
CA THR A 473 6.27 -3.80 5.79
C THR A 473 7.12 -2.75 6.52
N PRO A 474 7.37 -1.56 5.94
CA PRO A 474 8.01 -0.46 6.67
C PRO A 474 7.23 -0.03 7.91
N ASN A 475 7.94 0.31 9.00
CA ASN A 475 7.29 0.77 10.23
C ASN A 475 6.98 2.28 10.14
N PRO A 476 5.70 2.70 10.27
CA PRO A 476 5.31 4.12 10.20
C PRO A 476 6.05 5.02 11.18
N LYS A 477 6.37 4.54 12.39
CA LYS A 477 7.10 5.32 13.42
C LYS A 477 8.56 5.55 13.05
N VAL A 478 9.15 4.63 12.29
CA VAL A 478 10.51 4.80 11.75
C VAL A 478 10.47 5.81 10.61
N LEU A 479 9.50 5.69 9.70
CA LEU A 479 9.31 6.62 8.59
C LEU A 479 9.06 8.06 9.06
N LEU A 480 8.27 8.24 10.12
CA LEU A 480 8.02 9.54 10.73
C LEU A 480 9.31 10.25 11.16
N ARG A 481 10.25 9.52 11.76
CA ARG A 481 11.54 10.08 12.22
C ARG A 481 12.47 10.45 11.08
N ILE A 482 12.37 9.74 9.95
CA ILE A 482 13.29 9.90 8.81
C ILE A 482 12.79 10.98 7.84
N ARG A 483 11.52 10.88 7.39
CA ARG A 483 10.95 11.74 6.33
C ARG A 483 9.86 12.69 6.82
N GLY A 484 9.50 12.66 8.11
CA GLY A 484 8.49 13.54 8.69
C GLY A 484 7.05 13.05 8.55
N ILE A 485 6.13 13.88 9.03
CA ILE A 485 4.69 13.57 9.17
C ILE A 485 3.99 13.38 7.83
N ASP A 486 4.30 14.20 6.83
CA ASP A 486 3.62 14.16 5.53
C ASP A 486 3.87 12.83 4.82
N TYR A 487 5.13 12.36 4.83
CA TYR A 487 5.49 11.08 4.24
C TYR A 487 4.90 9.89 5.01
N ALA A 488 4.96 9.91 6.35
CA ALA A 488 4.41 8.82 7.17
C ALA A 488 2.89 8.72 7.05
N SER A 489 2.18 9.85 6.98
CA SER A 489 0.73 9.91 6.77
C SER A 489 0.35 9.40 5.39
N MET A 490 1.08 9.81 4.34
CA MET A 490 0.84 9.33 2.98
C MET A 490 1.13 7.83 2.82
N PHE A 491 2.16 7.33 3.50
CA PHE A 491 2.45 5.90 3.57
C PHE A 491 1.29 5.14 4.21
N LEU A 492 0.80 5.58 5.38
CA LEU A 492 -0.37 4.97 6.04
C LEU A 492 -1.60 4.99 5.14
N LEU A 493 -1.89 6.13 4.49
CA LEU A 493 -3.01 6.26 3.56
C LEU A 493 -2.92 5.23 2.43
N ASN A 494 -1.78 5.16 1.74
CA ASN A 494 -1.61 4.27 0.61
C ASN A 494 -1.65 2.79 1.02
N GLU A 495 -1.04 2.41 2.15
CA GLU A 495 -1.06 1.01 2.61
C GLU A 495 -2.45 0.56 3.06
N ILE A 496 -3.18 1.40 3.78
CA ILE A 496 -4.56 1.09 4.18
C ILE A 496 -5.46 1.03 2.93
N GLN A 497 -5.34 1.99 2.01
CA GLN A 497 -6.11 2.01 0.77
C GLN A 497 -5.83 0.77 -0.10
N LYS A 498 -4.57 0.33 -0.21
CA LYS A 498 -4.20 -0.91 -0.94
C LYS A 498 -4.95 -2.11 -0.39
N ILE A 499 -5.04 -2.24 0.95
CA ILE A 499 -5.75 -3.35 1.58
C ILE A 499 -7.23 -3.34 1.19
N TYR A 500 -7.92 -2.21 1.35
CA TYR A 500 -9.34 -2.12 1.01
C TYR A 500 -9.60 -2.30 -0.50
N SER A 501 -8.81 -1.67 -1.36
CA SER A 501 -8.97 -1.74 -2.81
C SER A 501 -8.62 -3.13 -3.37
N SER A 502 -7.61 -3.82 -2.83
CA SER A 502 -7.27 -5.20 -3.20
C SER A 502 -8.41 -6.20 -2.94
N GLN A 503 -9.34 -5.84 -2.05
CA GLN A 503 -10.51 -6.65 -1.71
C GLN A 503 -11.78 -6.16 -2.44
N GLY A 504 -11.61 -5.30 -3.45
CA GLY A 504 -12.70 -4.76 -4.25
C GLY A 504 -13.59 -3.75 -3.51
N ILE A 505 -13.12 -3.17 -2.40
CA ILE A 505 -13.87 -2.16 -1.66
C ILE A 505 -13.40 -0.76 -2.04
N ASP A 506 -14.35 0.04 -2.49
CA ASP A 506 -14.13 1.38 -2.98
C ASP A 506 -14.42 2.44 -1.89
N VAL A 507 -13.53 2.57 -0.90
CA VAL A 507 -13.62 3.65 0.12
C VAL A 507 -12.79 4.85 -0.33
N ASN A 508 -13.36 6.06 -0.34
CA ASN A 508 -12.61 7.27 -0.70
C ASN A 508 -11.52 7.61 0.33
N ASP A 509 -10.33 7.95 -0.16
CA ASP A 509 -9.15 8.33 0.61
C ASP A 509 -9.44 9.38 1.71
N LYS A 510 -10.36 10.33 1.47
CA LYS A 510 -10.71 11.38 2.46
C LYS A 510 -11.18 10.84 3.81
N HIS A 511 -11.77 9.65 3.83
CA HIS A 511 -12.21 9.01 5.08
C HIS A 511 -11.02 8.51 5.89
N PHE A 512 -10.05 7.84 5.24
CA PHE A 512 -8.82 7.41 5.88
C PHE A 512 -7.98 8.61 6.36
N GLU A 513 -7.96 9.69 5.58
CA GLU A 513 -7.28 10.94 5.92
C GLU A 513 -7.78 11.56 7.22
N ILE A 514 -9.09 11.49 7.50
CA ILE A 514 -9.66 11.97 8.77
C ILE A 514 -9.12 11.14 9.95
N ILE A 515 -9.04 9.82 9.80
CA ILE A 515 -8.51 8.95 10.87
C ILE A 515 -7.01 9.19 11.07
N ILE A 516 -6.24 9.27 9.99
CA ILE A 516 -4.79 9.52 10.04
C ILE A 516 -4.50 10.90 10.64
N ARG A 517 -5.34 11.92 10.37
CA ARG A 517 -5.25 13.23 11.03
C ARG A 517 -5.35 13.09 12.56
N GLN A 518 -6.25 12.26 13.07
CA GLN A 518 -6.39 12.03 14.52
C GLN A 518 -5.23 11.21 15.09
N MET A 519 -4.73 10.21 14.35
CA MET A 519 -3.55 9.44 14.74
C MET A 519 -2.27 10.29 14.86
N THR A 520 -2.18 11.39 14.11
CA THR A 520 -1.01 12.29 14.04
C THR A 520 -1.22 13.65 14.72
N ARG A 521 -2.31 13.80 15.48
CA ARG A 521 -2.69 15.07 16.13
C ARG A 521 -1.81 15.45 17.33
N ARG A 522 -1.24 14.45 18.03
CA ARG A 522 -0.47 14.65 19.26
C ARG A 522 1.04 14.72 19.00
N VAL A 523 1.73 15.52 19.79
CA VAL A 523 3.18 15.70 19.76
C VAL A 523 3.75 15.55 21.17
N ARG A 524 5.01 15.13 21.28
CA ARG A 524 5.72 15.07 22.57
C ARG A 524 6.66 16.25 22.69
N ILE A 525 6.61 16.94 23.83
CA ILE A 525 7.50 18.06 24.11
C ILE A 525 8.93 17.53 24.33
N LYS A 526 9.89 18.11 23.62
CA LYS A 526 11.32 17.80 23.75
C LYS A 526 11.99 18.78 24.70
N ASP A 527 11.78 20.07 24.46
CA ASP A 527 12.25 21.15 25.32
C ASP A 527 11.08 22.11 25.53
N PRO A 528 10.61 22.33 26.77
CA PRO A 528 9.49 23.22 27.04
C PRO A 528 9.81 24.70 26.78
N GLY A 529 11.09 25.10 26.68
CA GLY A 529 11.45 26.51 26.56
C GLY A 529 10.89 27.32 27.73
N ASP A 530 10.26 28.46 27.41
CA ASP A 530 9.61 29.35 28.40
C ASP A 530 8.09 29.11 28.49
N THR A 531 7.58 27.99 27.96
CA THR A 531 6.17 27.61 28.04
C THR A 531 5.83 26.95 29.38
N SER A 532 4.54 26.74 29.65
CA SER A 532 4.08 26.00 30.83
C SER A 532 4.14 24.47 30.68
N PHE A 533 4.64 23.97 29.54
CA PHE A 533 4.69 22.53 29.28
C PHE A 533 5.83 21.84 30.03
N VAL A 534 5.75 20.52 30.14
CA VAL A 534 6.80 19.68 30.72
C VAL A 534 7.49 18.86 29.63
N ALA A 535 8.82 18.66 29.77
CA ALA A 535 9.56 17.77 28.87
C ALA A 535 9.00 16.34 28.93
N GLY A 536 8.71 15.76 27.76
CA GLY A 536 8.09 14.44 27.63
C GLY A 536 6.56 14.43 27.67
N GLU A 537 5.91 15.56 27.98
CA GLU A 537 4.46 15.71 27.96
C GLU A 537 3.89 15.52 26.54
N ILE A 538 2.72 14.89 26.44
CA ILE A 538 2.01 14.68 25.17
C ILE A 538 0.88 15.70 25.08
N VAL A 539 0.96 16.59 24.09
CA VAL A 539 0.01 17.70 23.92
C VAL A 539 -0.60 17.72 22.52
N ASP A 540 -1.69 18.47 22.35
CA ASP A 540 -2.26 18.76 21.03
C ASP A 540 -1.31 19.64 20.19
N ARG A 541 -1.10 19.30 18.91
CA ARG A 541 -0.22 20.08 18.03
C ARG A 541 -0.73 21.49 17.75
N PHE A 542 -2.05 21.70 17.71
CA PHE A 542 -2.65 23.00 17.44
C PHE A 542 -2.57 23.89 18.69
N THR A 543 -2.87 23.33 19.87
CA THR A 543 -2.66 24.04 21.14
C THR A 543 -1.20 24.45 21.31
N LEU A 544 -0.26 23.55 21.02
CA LEU A 544 1.17 23.85 21.06
C LEU A 544 1.56 24.94 20.07
N SER A 545 1.05 24.89 18.83
CA SER A 545 1.31 25.93 17.83
C SER A 545 0.87 27.30 18.34
N ARG A 546 -0.36 27.40 18.86
CA ARG A 546 -0.91 28.64 19.42
C ARG A 546 -0.07 29.19 20.57
N VAL A 547 0.31 28.33 21.53
CA VAL A 547 1.15 28.73 22.67
C VAL A 547 2.54 29.18 22.19
N ASN A 548 3.13 28.48 21.23
CA ASN A 548 4.42 28.84 20.67
C ASN A 548 4.38 30.17 19.93
N ASP A 549 3.30 30.47 19.21
CA ASP A 549 3.14 31.74 18.51
C ASP A 549 2.97 32.89 19.51
N GLN A 550 2.23 32.69 20.61
CA GLN A 550 2.15 33.63 21.73
C GLN A 550 3.52 33.87 22.40
N MET A 551 4.34 32.83 22.59
CA MET A 551 5.68 33.00 23.17
C MET A 551 6.61 33.77 22.25
N LYS A 552 6.54 33.53 20.93
CA LYS A 552 7.32 34.30 19.94
C LYS A 552 6.93 35.77 19.94
N GLU A 553 5.63 36.08 20.01
CA GLU A 553 5.13 37.46 20.11
C GLU A 553 5.66 38.17 21.38
N GLN A 554 5.88 37.42 22.46
CA GLN A 554 6.47 37.93 23.71
C GLN A 554 8.01 37.93 23.70
N GLY A 555 8.67 37.53 22.60
CA GLY A 555 10.13 37.42 22.51
C GLY A 555 10.74 36.30 23.37
N LYS A 556 9.91 35.36 23.85
CA LYS A 556 10.32 34.22 24.67
C LYS A 556 10.66 33.00 23.83
N LYS A 557 11.35 32.02 24.40
CA LYS A 557 11.71 30.76 23.73
C LYS A 557 10.49 29.84 23.60
N PRO A 558 10.04 29.51 22.38
CA PRO A 558 8.96 28.55 22.18
C PRO A 558 9.40 27.12 22.52
N ALA A 559 8.44 26.26 22.84
CA ALA A 559 8.69 24.86 23.09
C ALA A 559 9.04 24.11 21.79
N THR A 560 10.00 23.21 21.87
CA THR A 560 10.33 22.25 20.80
C THR A 560 9.69 20.90 21.06
N TYR A 561 9.37 20.18 19.99
CA TYR A 561 8.60 18.94 20.07
C TYR A 561 9.01 17.93 19.01
N GLU A 562 8.61 16.68 19.23
CA GLU A 562 8.68 15.59 18.26
C GLU A 562 7.27 15.11 17.88
N TYR A 563 7.05 14.85 16.60
CA TYR A 563 5.80 14.27 16.14
C TYR A 563 5.62 12.84 16.67
N MET A 564 4.37 12.46 16.88
CA MET A 564 4.01 11.10 17.27
C MET A 564 2.89 10.56 16.37
N ILE A 565 2.92 9.24 16.16
CA ILE A 565 1.80 8.48 15.61
C ILE A 565 1.23 7.62 16.74
N LEU A 566 0.00 7.91 17.14
CA LEU A 566 -0.78 7.12 18.08
C LEU A 566 -1.74 6.22 17.31
N GLY A 567 -1.90 4.99 17.80
CA GLY A 567 -2.98 4.12 17.33
C GLY A 567 -4.34 4.68 17.75
N VAL A 568 -5.41 4.36 17.00
CA VAL A 568 -6.77 4.85 17.24
C VAL A 568 -7.24 4.65 18.68
N THR A 569 -6.95 3.50 19.31
CA THR A 569 -7.28 3.26 20.73
C THR A 569 -6.63 4.29 21.65
N ARG A 570 -5.34 4.57 21.46
CA ARG A 570 -4.64 5.57 22.28
C ARG A 570 -5.07 7.00 21.92
N ALA A 571 -5.29 7.29 20.65
CA ALA A 571 -5.76 8.61 20.21
C ALA A 571 -7.10 8.98 20.88
N ALA A 572 -8.04 8.03 20.97
CA ALA A 572 -9.32 8.23 21.66
C ALA A 572 -9.19 8.46 23.17
N LEU A 573 -8.22 7.80 23.84
CA LEU A 573 -7.94 8.03 25.27
C LEU A 573 -7.36 9.41 25.56
N TYR A 574 -6.61 9.97 24.61
CA TYR A 574 -6.10 11.35 24.66
C TYR A 574 -7.09 12.33 24.01
N SER A 575 -8.40 12.10 24.09
CA SER A 575 -9.39 13.12 23.71
C SER A 575 -9.33 14.33 24.66
N ASP A 576 -9.64 15.53 24.16
CA ASP A 576 -9.72 16.73 25.01
C ASP A 576 -10.91 16.66 25.98
N SER A 577 -11.96 15.92 25.60
CA SER A 577 -13.07 15.60 26.51
C SER A 577 -12.74 14.36 27.34
N TRP A 578 -12.66 14.56 28.65
CA TRP A 578 -12.51 13.45 29.58
C TRP A 578 -13.79 12.61 29.68
N ILE A 579 -14.98 13.20 29.49
CA ILE A 579 -16.26 12.46 29.49
C ILE A 579 -16.28 11.46 28.31
N ALA A 580 -15.91 11.93 27.13
CA ALA A 580 -15.84 11.09 25.94
C ALA A 580 -14.78 10.00 26.06
N ALA A 581 -13.61 10.32 26.62
CA ALA A 581 -12.56 9.34 26.85
C ALA A 581 -13.00 8.28 27.89
N ALA A 582 -13.64 8.70 28.98
CA ALA A 582 -14.11 7.83 30.07
C ALA A 582 -15.16 6.81 29.61
N SER A 583 -15.99 7.15 28.63
CA SER A 583 -16.97 6.22 28.05
C SER A 583 -16.38 5.13 27.14
N PHE A 584 -15.12 5.28 26.70
CA PHE A 584 -14.50 4.36 25.76
C PHE A 584 -13.83 3.18 26.48
N GLN A 585 -12.72 3.43 27.18
CA GLN A 585 -11.91 2.45 27.91
C GLN A 585 -11.17 3.10 29.09
N GLU A 586 -10.61 2.29 29.99
CA GLU A 586 -9.82 2.75 31.15
C GLU A 586 -10.55 3.78 32.04
N THR A 587 -11.88 3.69 32.15
CA THR A 587 -12.74 4.66 32.85
C THR A 587 -12.23 5.09 34.23
N PRO A 588 -11.85 4.17 35.15
CA PRO A 588 -11.40 4.59 36.48
C PRO A 588 -10.14 5.47 36.43
N LYS A 589 -9.19 5.14 35.55
CA LYS A 589 -7.95 5.89 35.39
C LYS A 589 -8.21 7.29 34.84
N ILE A 590 -9.09 7.41 33.84
CA ILE A 590 -9.45 8.71 33.25
C ILE A 590 -10.14 9.60 34.28
N LEU A 591 -11.07 9.05 35.07
CA LEU A 591 -11.76 9.80 36.12
C LEU A 591 -10.78 10.28 37.21
N VAL A 592 -9.88 9.40 37.67
CA VAL A 592 -8.86 9.76 38.67
C VAL A 592 -7.91 10.84 38.14
N MET A 593 -7.38 10.69 36.92
CA MET A 593 -6.50 11.70 36.33
C MET A 593 -7.22 13.04 36.14
N SER A 594 -8.46 13.02 35.68
CA SER A 594 -9.27 14.24 35.47
C SER A 594 -9.61 14.93 36.78
N ALA A 595 -9.85 14.18 37.85
CA ALA A 595 -10.07 14.72 39.19
C ALA A 595 -8.80 15.34 39.77
N ILE A 596 -7.63 14.71 39.61
CA ILE A 596 -6.33 15.24 40.05
C ILE A 596 -5.99 16.54 39.31
N GLU A 597 -6.23 16.58 38.00
CA GLU A 597 -5.92 17.74 37.15
C GLU A 597 -6.99 18.85 37.25
N GLY A 598 -8.15 18.59 37.88
CA GLY A 598 -9.27 19.53 37.92
C GLY A 598 -9.84 19.86 36.54
N LYS A 599 -9.87 18.88 35.62
CA LYS A 599 -10.26 19.08 34.22
C LYS A 599 -11.72 19.53 34.08
N VAL A 600 -11.93 20.57 33.29
CA VAL A 600 -13.26 21.07 32.90
C VAL A 600 -13.60 20.61 31.49
N ASP A 601 -14.78 20.04 31.30
CA ASP A 601 -15.29 19.67 29.97
C ASP A 601 -16.20 20.77 29.43
N HIS A 602 -16.00 21.13 28.16
CA HIS A 602 -16.73 22.21 27.49
C HIS A 602 -17.81 21.72 26.51
N PHE A 603 -18.10 20.41 26.45
CA PHE A 603 -19.16 19.83 25.61
C PHE A 603 -19.08 20.22 24.13
N ARG A 604 -17.88 20.16 23.55
CA ARG A 604 -17.64 20.60 22.16
C ARG A 604 -17.88 19.50 21.11
N GLY A 605 -17.90 18.24 21.53
CA GLY A 605 -18.08 17.06 20.70
C GLY A 605 -19.49 16.46 20.79
N ILE A 606 -19.71 15.40 20.02
CA ILE A 606 -21.01 14.74 19.92
C ILE A 606 -21.31 13.94 21.20
N LYS A 607 -20.34 13.17 21.69
CA LYS A 607 -20.59 12.16 22.74
C LYS A 607 -20.87 12.77 24.10
N GLU A 608 -20.13 13.81 24.48
CA GLU A 608 -20.37 14.50 25.76
C GLU A 608 -21.78 15.08 25.82
N ASN A 609 -22.25 15.67 24.72
CA ASN A 609 -23.60 16.21 24.63
C ASN A 609 -24.65 15.10 24.72
N ILE A 610 -24.45 13.96 24.07
CA ILE A 610 -25.35 12.79 24.19
C ILE A 610 -25.41 12.30 25.64
N ILE A 611 -24.27 12.12 26.29
CA ILE A 611 -24.19 11.58 27.66
C ILE A 611 -24.92 12.49 28.66
N VAL A 612 -24.82 13.80 28.48
CA VAL A 612 -25.45 14.79 29.37
C VAL A 612 -26.88 15.15 28.95
N GLY A 613 -27.36 14.65 27.79
CA GLY A 613 -28.71 14.93 27.28
C GLY A 613 -28.87 16.32 26.65
N LYS A 614 -27.79 16.91 26.12
CA LYS A 614 -27.78 18.17 25.35
C LYS A 614 -27.87 17.91 23.84
N LEU A 615 -28.26 18.95 23.10
CA LEU A 615 -28.22 18.92 21.64
C LEU A 615 -26.78 18.79 21.12
N ILE A 616 -26.57 17.86 20.19
CA ILE A 616 -25.26 17.63 19.59
C ILE A 616 -24.80 18.86 18.78
N PRO A 617 -23.50 19.17 18.71
CA PRO A 617 -22.99 20.33 17.98
C PRO A 617 -22.76 19.99 16.49
N ALA A 618 -23.72 19.33 15.85
CA ALA A 618 -23.67 18.89 14.45
C ALA A 618 -25.05 19.00 13.77
N GLY A 619 -25.09 18.95 12.45
CA GLY A 619 -26.32 18.97 11.64
C GLY A 619 -27.16 20.22 11.91
N THR A 620 -28.48 20.06 11.98
CA THR A 620 -29.45 21.15 12.26
C THR A 620 -29.22 21.85 13.60
N THR A 621 -28.57 21.16 14.54
CA THR A 621 -28.25 21.65 15.88
C THR A 621 -26.86 22.30 15.98
N PHE A 622 -26.15 22.46 14.86
CA PHE A 622 -24.89 23.20 14.81
C PHE A 622 -25.13 24.68 15.20
N PRO A 623 -24.24 25.34 15.97
CA PRO A 623 -24.48 26.69 16.51
C PRO A 623 -24.90 27.74 15.47
N ALA A 624 -24.41 27.66 14.24
CA ALA A 624 -24.80 28.57 13.16
C ALA A 624 -26.27 28.45 12.74
N TYR A 625 -26.92 27.29 12.98
CA TYR A 625 -28.29 27.02 12.56
C TYR A 625 -29.32 27.07 13.71
N ARG A 626 -28.87 27.10 14.97
CA ARG A 626 -29.78 27.03 16.14
C ARG A 626 -30.80 28.16 16.21
N ASN A 627 -30.45 29.34 15.70
CA ASN A 627 -31.28 30.54 15.74
C ASN A 627 -31.82 30.94 14.35
N THR A 628 -31.72 30.05 13.36
CA THR A 628 -32.27 30.31 12.03
C THR A 628 -33.61 29.61 11.86
N SER A 629 -34.62 30.36 11.38
CA SER A 629 -35.87 29.79 10.89
C SER A 629 -35.68 29.24 9.49
N ILE A 630 -36.13 28.01 9.24
CA ILE A 630 -36.17 27.44 7.90
C ILE A 630 -37.43 27.99 7.21
N GLU A 631 -37.27 28.86 6.23
CA GLU A 631 -38.34 29.11 5.26
C GLU A 631 -38.47 27.88 4.37
N ILE A 632 -39.44 27.03 4.69
CA ILE A 632 -39.83 25.95 3.78
C ILE A 632 -40.55 26.63 2.62
N GLN A 633 -39.83 26.92 1.53
CA GLN A 633 -40.49 27.06 0.24
C GLN A 633 -41.12 25.70 -0.06
N ARG A 634 -42.39 25.53 0.29
CA ARG A 634 -43.22 24.49 -0.28
C ARG A 634 -43.22 24.80 -1.77
N ALA A 635 -42.38 24.13 -2.54
CA ALA A 635 -42.55 24.09 -3.97
C ALA A 635 -43.97 23.55 -4.17
N GLU A 636 -44.87 24.37 -4.69
CA GLU A 636 -46.12 23.85 -5.22
C GLU A 636 -45.72 22.76 -6.22
N PRO A 637 -46.26 21.54 -6.10
CA PRO A 637 -45.90 20.47 -7.01
C PRO A 637 -46.17 20.97 -8.42
N THR A 638 -45.12 21.01 -9.24
CA THR A 638 -45.26 21.42 -10.65
C THR A 638 -46.22 20.45 -11.33
N ASP A 639 -46.98 20.94 -12.31
CA ASP A 639 -47.93 20.12 -13.08
C ASP A 639 -47.27 18.84 -13.64
N GLU A 640 -45.97 18.88 -13.95
CA GLU A 640 -45.18 17.71 -14.36
C GLU A 640 -45.03 16.62 -13.28
N VAL A 641 -44.93 16.99 -12.00
CA VAL A 641 -44.83 16.04 -10.87
C VAL A 641 -46.20 15.42 -10.60
N ILE A 642 -47.25 16.23 -10.68
CA ILE A 642 -48.65 15.79 -10.54
C ILE A 642 -49.01 14.84 -11.68
N GLU A 643 -48.70 15.18 -12.93
CA GLU A 643 -48.93 14.30 -14.09
C GLU A 643 -48.13 12.99 -14.00
N ARG A 644 -46.92 13.01 -13.44
CA ARG A 644 -46.10 11.81 -13.25
C ARG A 644 -46.65 10.86 -12.20
N GLU A 645 -47.25 11.39 -11.14
CA GLU A 645 -47.89 10.55 -10.11
C GLU A 645 -49.25 10.03 -10.57
N ILE A 646 -50.06 10.85 -11.26
CA ILE A 646 -51.33 10.40 -11.84
C ILE A 646 -51.12 9.29 -12.88
N LYS A 647 -50.05 9.37 -13.69
CA LYS A 647 -49.67 8.29 -14.64
C LYS A 647 -49.13 7.01 -14.00
N LYS A 648 -48.83 7.00 -12.70
CA LYS A 648 -48.42 5.78 -11.98
C LYS A 648 -49.60 5.04 -11.35
N GLU A 649 -50.75 5.69 -11.18
CA GLU A 649 -51.97 5.07 -10.63
C GLU A 649 -52.92 4.52 -11.70
N TYR A 650 -52.67 4.79 -12.97
CA TYR A 650 -53.31 4.15 -14.14
C TYR A 650 -52.32 3.24 -14.87
#